data_AF-A0A512DD18-F1
#
_entry.id   AF-A0A512DD18-F1
#
_cell.length_a   1.000
_cell.length_b   1.000
_cell.length_c   1.000
_cell.angle_alpha   90.00
_cell.angle_beta   90.00
_cell.angle_gamma   90.00
#
_symmetry.space_group_name_H-M   'P 1'
#
loop_
_entity.id
_entity.type
_entity.pdbx_description
1 polymer ?
#
loop_
_entity_poly.entity_id
_entity_poly.type
_entity_poly.pdbx_seq_one_letter_code
_entity_poly.pdbx_strand_id
1 'polypeptide(L)'
;MGERRRRPDRAGSGRPPRRDTLFWLRVVAWALAGITMVLALVVRADRASAQTEGQEITRYSANVAVRADGVADVRLELTFDFGDEPGHGPFVTLPTRQAIAGDPERDRLFRITDVRASSDTAPDDLDVERTRQGLMLRIGDEDVDDVSGSHVYVVTYRVEGWVNPAGTRLTDDPRVVPPTGDELYLDVIGGAWEIPLSDVGVTVNGPAPVDEVLCFAGGDVGRPCTQGTDVDGDTATSSVAALRPGEPFTIVVVWPAGTFPGVRPIVGDAVDYTDPWVPTRTTGGTALLIAGVGSALAVARARRGGRDRAALGLPTGMVAGAPGGGGAFREHRPPVAVQSTPPDGVLPGELGTLLDEVADPRDVTATIVDLAVRGYLEIREVPGPPRDVPGDWELVEVSRDRSTLTAFESRLLADLFRKRDTVRMSRVRTTFASSMAAVQELLYAHVTERGWFTANPRTVRHRWYTVAVALLVLGIAGVGVAIAALVDGLALVGVALVVVGVVVLVCAGAAPARTAAGTEVLAQAVAFKRYLETADPDALRLVHGEDLFSRYLPYAIAFGVTDRWSGGFEALASRGESVPEPTWYRGVGVPYGVWGVGGFGQSVESFTAVTTQSISAATPASSGSSGSGGRGFAGGGVGGGGGGGW
;
A
#
# COMPACT_ATOMS: atom_id res chain seq x y z
N MET A 1 28.92 -53.04 -36.05
CA MET A 1 29.34 -51.63 -36.23
C MET A 1 28.18 -50.75 -35.79
N GLY A 2 28.29 -50.08 -34.63
CA GLY A 2 27.37 -49.00 -34.22
C GLY A 2 26.35 -49.29 -33.10
N GLU A 3 26.78 -49.73 -31.92
CA GLU A 3 25.93 -49.67 -30.70
C GLU A 3 25.92 -48.25 -30.12
N ARG A 4 24.73 -47.62 -30.14
CA ARG A 4 24.49 -46.28 -29.59
C ARG A 4 24.49 -46.34 -28.06
N ARG A 5 25.53 -45.79 -27.43
CA ARG A 5 25.53 -45.44 -26.00
C ARG A 5 24.63 -44.22 -25.75
N ARG A 6 23.50 -44.43 -25.06
CA ARG A 6 22.73 -43.35 -24.42
C ARG A 6 23.45 -42.92 -23.12
N ARG A 7 23.77 -41.64 -22.99
CA ARG A 7 24.15 -40.99 -21.72
C ARG A 7 22.89 -40.81 -20.86
N PRO A 8 22.93 -40.99 -19.53
CA PRO A 8 21.86 -40.51 -18.67
C PRO A 8 22.05 -39.03 -18.35
N ASP A 9 20.98 -38.26 -18.50
CA ASP A 9 20.86 -36.85 -18.14
C ASP A 9 20.99 -36.65 -16.62
N ARG A 10 21.79 -35.65 -16.24
CA ARG A 10 21.84 -35.12 -14.88
C ARG A 10 20.54 -34.35 -14.62
N ALA A 11 19.60 -34.97 -13.91
CA ALA A 11 18.49 -34.25 -13.31
C ALA A 11 19.03 -33.26 -12.26
N GLY A 12 18.85 -31.97 -12.52
CA GLY A 12 19.17 -30.89 -11.60
C GLY A 12 18.29 -30.96 -10.37
N SER A 13 18.90 -31.14 -9.20
CA SER A 13 18.25 -30.99 -7.90
C SER A 13 17.94 -29.52 -7.64
N GLY A 14 16.79 -29.03 -8.11
CA GLY A 14 16.22 -27.78 -7.64
C GLY A 14 15.78 -27.96 -6.18
N ARG A 15 16.60 -27.49 -5.23
CA ARG A 15 16.16 -27.34 -3.84
C ARG A 15 14.94 -26.40 -3.83
N PRO A 16 13.81 -26.77 -3.22
CA PRO A 16 12.70 -25.84 -3.07
C PRO A 16 13.19 -24.62 -2.25
N PRO A 17 12.77 -23.39 -2.60
CA PRO A 17 13.14 -22.21 -1.83
C PRO A 17 12.67 -22.37 -0.38
N ARG A 18 13.54 -22.03 0.58
CA ARG A 18 13.25 -22.09 2.01
C ARG A 18 11.95 -21.32 2.31
N ARG A 19 11.04 -21.90 3.10
CA ARG A 19 9.73 -21.32 3.49
C ARG A 19 9.82 -19.85 3.94
N ASP A 20 10.94 -19.44 4.50
CA ASP A 20 11.22 -18.06 4.91
C ASP A 20 11.15 -17.06 3.75
N THR A 21 11.60 -17.44 2.54
CA THR A 21 11.58 -16.56 1.35
C THR A 21 10.17 -16.26 0.86
N LEU A 22 9.23 -17.21 0.99
CA LEU A 22 7.82 -17.02 0.61
C LEU A 22 7.06 -16.14 1.60
N PHE A 23 7.43 -16.16 2.88
CA PHE A 23 6.90 -15.23 3.88
C PHE A 23 7.36 -13.80 3.61
N TRP A 24 8.66 -13.61 3.34
CA TRP A 24 9.21 -12.29 3.01
C TRP A 24 8.64 -11.72 1.70
N LEU A 25 8.40 -12.56 0.68
CA LEU A 25 7.73 -12.12 -0.55
C LEU A 25 6.29 -11.62 -0.31
N ARG A 26 5.56 -12.24 0.63
CA ARG A 26 4.20 -11.79 1.00
C ARG A 26 4.23 -10.48 1.78
N VAL A 27 5.17 -10.31 2.70
CA VAL A 27 5.34 -9.05 3.45
C VAL A 27 5.71 -7.90 2.52
N VAL A 28 6.63 -8.14 1.57
CA VAL A 28 6.97 -7.16 0.53
C VAL A 28 5.77 -6.87 -0.37
N ALA A 29 4.97 -7.88 -0.74
CA ALA A 29 3.76 -7.66 -1.51
C ALA A 29 2.70 -6.84 -0.77
N TRP A 30 2.51 -7.05 0.54
CA TRP A 30 1.60 -6.26 1.37
C TRP A 30 2.11 -4.84 1.62
N ALA A 31 3.43 -4.66 1.79
CA ALA A 31 4.03 -3.33 1.88
C ALA A 31 3.91 -2.58 0.56
N LEU A 32 4.13 -3.24 -0.58
CA LEU A 32 3.89 -2.68 -1.91
C LEU A 32 2.41 -2.37 -2.13
N ALA A 33 1.48 -3.21 -1.66
CA ALA A 33 0.04 -2.96 -1.72
C ALA A 33 -0.38 -1.78 -0.83
N GLY A 34 0.24 -1.62 0.34
CA GLY A 34 0.03 -0.47 1.22
C GLY A 34 0.61 0.82 0.63
N ILE A 35 1.80 0.74 0.02
CA ILE A 35 2.40 1.85 -0.72
C ILE A 35 1.55 2.20 -1.93
N THR A 36 1.05 1.25 -2.72
CA THR A 36 0.13 1.56 -3.84
C THR A 36 -1.21 2.07 -3.34
N MET A 37 -1.70 1.67 -2.16
CA MET A 37 -2.91 2.25 -1.56
C MET A 37 -2.69 3.69 -1.10
N VAL A 38 -1.54 4.00 -0.47
CA VAL A 38 -1.18 5.38 -0.08
C VAL A 38 -0.88 6.23 -1.32
N LEU A 39 -0.18 5.69 -2.32
CA LEU A 39 0.01 6.35 -3.62
C LEU A 39 -1.33 6.54 -4.33
N ALA A 40 -2.26 5.59 -4.25
CA ALA A 40 -3.61 5.74 -4.78
C ALA A 40 -4.43 6.74 -3.99
N LEU A 41 -4.19 6.93 -2.68
CA LEU A 41 -4.82 7.98 -1.86
C LEU A 41 -4.24 9.37 -2.17
N VAL A 42 -2.93 9.46 -2.43
CA VAL A 42 -2.27 10.71 -2.86
C VAL A 42 -2.61 11.06 -4.31
N VAL A 43 -2.76 10.07 -5.19
CA VAL A 43 -3.27 10.24 -6.56
C VAL A 43 -4.79 10.46 -6.59
N ARG A 44 -5.52 10.04 -5.55
CA ARG A 44 -6.96 10.35 -5.37
C ARG A 44 -7.22 11.79 -4.94
N ALA A 45 -6.20 12.57 -4.60
CA ALA A 45 -6.38 13.97 -4.24
C ALA A 45 -6.87 14.85 -5.41
N ASP A 46 -6.82 14.39 -6.67
CA ASP A 46 -7.17 15.24 -7.82
C ASP A 46 -8.28 14.73 -8.74
N ARG A 47 -8.98 13.62 -8.43
CA ARG A 47 -10.12 13.17 -9.25
C ARG A 47 -11.22 12.52 -8.43
N ALA A 48 -11.83 13.30 -7.54
CA ALA A 48 -13.28 13.19 -7.47
C ALA A 48 -13.78 13.64 -8.85
N SER A 49 -14.48 12.78 -9.58
CA SER A 49 -15.39 13.28 -10.60
C SER A 49 -16.37 14.17 -9.84
N ALA A 50 -16.12 15.48 -9.82
CA ALA A 50 -17.11 16.44 -9.40
C ALA A 50 -18.35 16.10 -10.22
N GLN A 51 -19.40 15.62 -9.56
CA GLN A 51 -20.72 15.90 -10.08
C GLN A 51 -20.75 17.43 -10.04
N THR A 52 -20.52 18.08 -11.19
CA THR A 52 -20.79 19.51 -11.31
C THR A 52 -22.20 19.68 -10.79
N GLU A 53 -22.36 20.34 -9.64
CA GLU A 53 -23.60 20.44 -8.85
C GLU A 53 -24.64 21.32 -9.60
N GLY A 54 -24.92 20.98 -10.86
CA GLY A 54 -25.69 21.76 -11.80
C GLY A 54 -24.90 22.85 -12.55
N GLN A 55 -23.67 23.18 -12.14
CA GLN A 55 -22.89 24.25 -12.78
C GLN A 55 -22.62 24.00 -14.27
N GLU A 56 -22.88 24.99 -15.11
CA GLU A 56 -22.65 24.92 -16.55
C GLU A 56 -22.43 26.28 -17.21
N ILE A 57 -21.82 26.27 -18.40
CA ILE A 57 -21.83 27.44 -19.29
C ILE A 57 -22.90 27.21 -20.35
N THR A 58 -23.99 27.98 -20.28
CA THR A 58 -25.12 27.84 -21.21
C THR A 58 -24.86 28.48 -22.56
N ARG A 59 -23.92 29.44 -22.63
CA ARG A 59 -23.45 30.09 -23.85
C ARG A 59 -22.00 30.51 -23.74
N TYR A 60 -21.20 30.16 -24.74
CA TYR A 60 -19.79 30.53 -24.85
C TYR A 60 -19.55 31.20 -26.20
N SER A 61 -19.11 32.45 -26.22
CA SER A 61 -18.80 33.17 -27.47
C SER A 61 -17.42 33.79 -27.43
N ALA A 62 -16.51 33.30 -28.27
CA ALA A 62 -15.19 33.87 -28.45
C ALA A 62 -15.12 34.69 -29.74
N ASN A 63 -14.78 35.98 -29.62
CA ASN A 63 -14.50 36.85 -30.75
C ASN A 63 -13.00 37.16 -30.77
N VAL A 64 -12.33 36.78 -31.84
CA VAL A 64 -10.88 36.89 -32.02
C VAL A 64 -10.60 37.78 -33.22
N ALA A 65 -10.08 38.98 -32.99
CA ALA A 65 -9.67 39.89 -34.05
C ALA A 65 -8.15 39.87 -34.19
N VAL A 66 -7.63 39.26 -35.27
CA VAL A 66 -6.20 39.16 -35.54
C VAL A 66 -5.74 40.35 -36.35
N ARG A 67 -4.84 41.16 -35.79
CA ARG A 67 -4.28 42.35 -36.45
C ARG A 67 -3.16 41.97 -37.41
N ALA A 68 -2.85 42.86 -38.37
CA ALA A 68 -1.77 42.65 -39.34
C ALA A 68 -0.37 42.44 -38.70
N ASP A 69 -0.18 42.84 -37.44
CA ASP A 69 1.04 42.58 -36.67
C ASP A 69 1.04 41.25 -35.89
N GLY A 70 0.02 40.40 -36.10
CA GLY A 70 -0.08 39.06 -35.53
C GLY A 70 -0.56 39.00 -34.08
N VAL A 71 -0.86 40.14 -33.46
CA VAL A 71 -1.51 40.17 -32.14
C VAL A 71 -3.01 40.00 -32.31
N ALA A 72 -3.59 39.11 -31.50
CA ALA A 72 -5.03 38.91 -31.45
C ALA A 72 -5.64 39.65 -30.26
N ASP A 73 -6.65 40.48 -30.53
CA ASP A 73 -7.55 41.03 -29.52
C ASP A 73 -8.70 40.03 -29.32
N VAL A 74 -8.84 39.52 -28.10
CA VAL A 74 -9.83 38.50 -27.74
C VAL A 74 -10.89 39.09 -26.84
N ARG A 75 -12.16 38.85 -27.18
CA ARG A 75 -13.32 39.07 -26.32
C ARG A 75 -14.05 37.75 -26.14
N LEU A 76 -14.02 37.23 -24.92
CA LEU A 76 -14.73 36.04 -24.50
C LEU A 76 -15.96 36.45 -23.69
N GLU A 77 -17.12 35.93 -24.07
CA GLU A 77 -18.39 36.12 -23.37
C GLU A 77 -18.92 34.77 -22.90
N LEU A 78 -19.19 34.66 -21.61
CA LEU A 78 -19.58 33.44 -20.90
C LEU A 78 -20.90 33.69 -20.19
N THR A 79 -21.93 32.90 -20.50
CA THR A 79 -23.12 32.84 -19.65
C THR A 79 -22.96 31.67 -18.70
N PHE A 80 -22.60 31.97 -17.45
CA PHE A 80 -22.32 31.00 -16.42
C PHE A 80 -23.56 30.79 -15.54
N ASP A 81 -24.01 29.54 -15.41
CA ASP A 81 -25.08 29.14 -14.50
C ASP A 81 -24.47 28.41 -13.30
N PHE A 82 -24.72 28.92 -12.10
CA PHE A 82 -24.24 28.34 -10.85
C PHE A 82 -24.99 27.05 -10.47
N GLY A 83 -26.11 26.72 -11.12
CA GLY A 83 -26.86 25.51 -10.81
C GLY A 83 -27.41 25.51 -9.39
N ASP A 84 -27.22 24.40 -8.67
CA ASP A 84 -27.73 24.22 -7.30
C ASP A 84 -26.72 24.67 -6.22
N GLU A 85 -25.49 25.02 -6.60
CA GLU A 85 -24.40 25.39 -5.70
C GLU A 85 -23.93 26.83 -5.96
N PRO A 86 -24.35 27.80 -5.12
CA PRO A 86 -23.84 29.16 -5.17
C PRO A 86 -22.32 29.21 -4.98
N GLY A 87 -21.66 30.22 -5.54
CA GLY A 87 -20.20 30.35 -5.44
C GLY A 87 -19.70 31.77 -5.61
N HIS A 88 -18.40 31.93 -5.83
CA HIS A 88 -17.73 33.23 -5.94
C HIS A 88 -17.80 33.80 -7.35
N GLY A 89 -17.70 32.92 -8.36
CA GLY A 89 -17.72 33.28 -9.76
C GLY A 89 -17.03 32.24 -10.65
N PRO A 90 -16.89 32.51 -11.96
CA PRO A 90 -16.15 31.63 -12.85
C PRO A 90 -14.64 31.86 -12.74
N PHE A 91 -13.86 30.82 -13.02
CA PHE A 91 -12.45 30.96 -13.35
C PHE A 91 -12.17 30.50 -14.78
N VAL A 92 -11.18 31.14 -15.42
CA VAL A 92 -10.70 30.80 -16.76
C VAL A 92 -9.18 30.71 -16.73
N THR A 93 -8.63 29.60 -17.23
CA THR A 93 -7.18 29.42 -17.38
C THR A 93 -6.78 29.67 -18.82
N LEU A 94 -5.88 30.62 -19.05
CA LEU A 94 -5.32 30.95 -20.36
C LEU A 94 -3.89 30.40 -20.51
N PRO A 95 -3.62 29.44 -21.41
CA PRO A 95 -2.30 28.90 -21.60
C PRO A 95 -1.31 29.96 -22.08
N THR A 96 -0.13 30.00 -21.47
CA THR A 96 0.97 30.92 -21.86
C THR A 96 2.11 30.20 -22.58
N ARG A 97 2.02 28.87 -22.70
CA ARG A 97 3.01 28.05 -23.39
C ARG A 97 2.38 26.80 -24.00
N GLN A 98 3.03 26.23 -25.01
CA GLN A 98 2.62 25.01 -25.69
C GLN A 98 3.84 24.22 -26.16
N ALA A 99 3.86 22.91 -25.93
CA ALA A 99 4.92 22.03 -26.38
C ALA A 99 5.02 22.01 -27.92
N ILE A 100 6.23 22.03 -28.46
CA ILE A 100 6.46 21.90 -29.89
C ILE A 100 6.52 20.42 -30.26
N ALA A 101 5.67 19.98 -31.19
CA ALA A 101 5.69 18.60 -31.67
C ALA A 101 7.08 18.28 -32.27
N GLY A 102 7.70 17.20 -31.79
CA GLY A 102 9.03 16.77 -32.25
C GLY A 102 10.21 17.54 -31.67
N ASP A 103 10.00 18.49 -30.75
CA ASP A 103 11.08 19.21 -30.05
C ASP A 103 10.79 19.28 -28.53
N PRO A 104 11.41 18.42 -27.71
CA PRO A 104 11.17 18.39 -26.27
C PRO A 104 11.93 19.49 -25.50
N GLU A 105 12.85 20.21 -26.13
CA GLU A 105 13.69 21.22 -25.46
C GLU A 105 13.08 22.62 -25.52
N ARG A 106 12.09 22.85 -26.39
CA ARG A 106 11.52 24.16 -26.65
C ARG A 106 10.00 24.16 -26.64
N ASP A 107 9.43 25.19 -26.00
CA ASP A 107 8.01 25.49 -26.01
C ASP A 107 7.73 26.74 -26.86
N ARG A 108 6.57 26.77 -27.51
CA ARG A 108 5.97 28.02 -27.97
C ARG A 108 5.51 28.82 -26.77
N LEU A 109 5.75 30.12 -26.77
CA LEU A 109 5.32 31.03 -25.72
C LEU A 109 4.26 31.98 -26.25
N PHE A 110 3.29 32.33 -25.39
CA PHE A 110 2.24 33.30 -25.68
C PHE A 110 2.30 34.44 -24.67
N ARG A 111 2.40 35.66 -25.17
CA ARG A 111 2.43 36.85 -24.31
C ARG A 111 1.01 37.40 -24.21
N ILE A 112 0.37 37.17 -23.06
CA ILE A 112 -0.96 37.67 -22.75
C ILE A 112 -0.85 38.98 -21.95
N THR A 113 -1.58 40.01 -22.38
CA THR A 113 -1.56 41.36 -21.80
C THR A 113 -2.96 41.97 -21.80
N ASP A 114 -3.13 43.08 -21.07
CA ASP A 114 -4.39 43.85 -21.01
C ASP A 114 -5.63 43.04 -20.63
N VAL A 115 -5.47 42.07 -19.72
CA VAL A 115 -6.56 41.24 -19.23
C VAL A 115 -7.53 42.09 -18.40
N ARG A 116 -8.81 42.02 -18.73
CA ARG A 116 -9.92 42.63 -17.98
C ARG A 116 -11.10 41.68 -17.94
N ALA A 117 -11.84 41.69 -16.84
CA ALA A 117 -13.13 41.02 -16.72
C ALA A 117 -14.21 42.05 -16.35
N SER A 118 -15.45 41.77 -16.71
CA SER A 118 -16.61 42.57 -16.28
C SER A 118 -17.89 41.74 -16.29
N SER A 119 -18.83 42.06 -15.40
CA SER A 119 -20.20 41.53 -15.41
C SER A 119 -21.20 42.62 -15.04
N ASP A 120 -22.33 42.68 -15.75
CA ASP A 120 -23.41 43.62 -15.41
C ASP A 120 -24.34 43.07 -14.32
N THR A 121 -24.28 41.76 -14.05
CA THR A 121 -25.27 41.05 -13.23
C THR A 121 -24.68 40.32 -12.02
N ALA A 122 -23.36 40.26 -11.87
CA ALA A 122 -22.66 39.57 -10.79
C ALA A 122 -21.36 40.31 -10.39
N PRO A 123 -20.74 39.99 -9.24
CA PRO A 123 -19.40 40.46 -8.90
C PRO A 123 -18.37 40.09 -9.99
N ASP A 124 -17.45 41.00 -10.30
CA ASP A 124 -16.54 40.86 -11.44
C ASP A 124 -15.09 41.29 -11.13
N ASP A 125 -14.73 41.33 -9.85
CA ASP A 125 -13.35 41.53 -9.43
C ASP A 125 -12.46 40.45 -10.06
N LEU A 126 -11.27 40.86 -10.51
CA LEU A 126 -10.36 40.02 -11.28
C LEU A 126 -9.06 39.78 -10.51
N ASP A 127 -8.88 38.54 -10.06
CA ASP A 127 -7.60 38.04 -9.59
C ASP A 127 -6.88 37.26 -10.70
N VAL A 128 -5.61 37.61 -10.92
CA VAL A 128 -4.79 37.02 -11.99
C VAL A 128 -3.59 36.32 -11.38
N GLU A 129 -3.67 35.00 -11.29
CA GLU A 129 -2.62 34.15 -10.76
C GLU A 129 -1.81 33.52 -11.90
N ARG A 130 -0.48 33.60 -11.84
CA ARG A 130 0.38 32.87 -12.78
C ARG A 130 0.64 31.46 -12.27
N THR A 131 0.11 30.46 -12.97
CA THR A 131 0.24 29.04 -12.60
C THR A 131 1.18 28.28 -13.54
N ARG A 132 1.38 26.99 -13.26
CA ARG A 132 2.13 26.07 -14.15
C ARG A 132 1.44 25.83 -15.50
N GLN A 133 0.12 26.02 -15.58
CA GLN A 133 -0.69 25.77 -16.77
C GLN A 133 -0.94 27.03 -17.61
N GLY A 134 -0.70 28.22 -17.08
CA GLY A 134 -1.02 29.48 -17.76
C GLY A 134 -1.23 30.65 -16.79
N LEU A 135 -2.07 31.60 -17.22
CA LEU A 135 -2.68 32.59 -16.33
C LEU A 135 -4.03 32.04 -15.89
N MET A 136 -4.27 31.93 -14.60
CA MET A 136 -5.58 31.63 -14.04
C MET A 136 -6.26 32.96 -13.68
N LEU A 137 -7.41 33.18 -14.27
CA LEU A 137 -8.24 34.36 -14.07
C LEU A 137 -9.41 33.95 -13.19
N ARG A 138 -9.42 34.35 -11.93
CA ARG A 138 -10.59 34.23 -11.06
C ARG A 138 -11.41 35.50 -11.19
N ILE A 139 -12.67 35.35 -11.57
CA ILE A 139 -13.60 36.45 -11.80
C ILE A 139 -14.71 36.30 -10.77
N GLY A 140 -14.97 37.33 -9.98
CA GLY A 140 -15.87 37.26 -8.84
C GLY A 140 -15.25 37.87 -7.60
N ASP A 141 -15.93 37.74 -6.46
CA ASP A 141 -15.49 38.30 -5.18
C ASP A 141 -15.21 37.16 -4.19
N GLU A 142 -13.98 37.08 -3.66
CA GLU A 142 -13.57 36.05 -2.70
C GLU A 142 -14.35 36.12 -1.38
N ASP A 143 -14.93 37.28 -1.06
CA ASP A 143 -15.72 37.52 0.15
C ASP A 143 -17.22 37.24 -0.05
N VAL A 144 -17.67 36.89 -1.26
CA VAL A 144 -19.07 36.59 -1.60
C VAL A 144 -19.21 35.16 -2.11
N ASP A 145 -19.85 34.28 -1.34
CA ASP A 145 -20.00 32.83 -1.64
C ASP A 145 -21.43 32.41 -2.03
N ASP A 146 -22.34 33.36 -2.24
CA ASP A 146 -23.77 33.11 -2.46
C ASP A 146 -24.31 33.56 -3.85
N VAL A 147 -23.41 33.80 -4.81
CA VAL A 147 -23.83 34.14 -6.19
C VAL A 147 -24.51 32.93 -6.83
N SER A 148 -25.73 33.11 -7.32
CA SER A 148 -26.59 32.02 -7.81
C SER A 148 -27.41 32.41 -9.03
N GLY A 149 -27.82 31.42 -9.82
CA GLY A 149 -28.54 31.64 -11.08
C GLY A 149 -27.58 31.87 -12.25
N SER A 150 -28.05 32.52 -13.31
CA SER A 150 -27.29 32.68 -14.56
C SER A 150 -26.83 34.11 -14.78
N HIS A 151 -25.53 34.29 -15.00
CA HIS A 151 -24.86 35.59 -15.14
C HIS A 151 -23.95 35.63 -16.36
N VAL A 152 -23.81 36.82 -16.94
CA VAL A 152 -22.95 37.04 -18.11
C VAL A 152 -21.63 37.65 -17.66
N TYR A 153 -20.53 37.00 -17.99
CA TYR A 153 -19.17 37.47 -17.75
C TYR A 153 -18.47 37.72 -19.07
N VAL A 154 -17.77 38.84 -19.16
CA VAL A 154 -17.01 39.23 -20.33
C VAL A 154 -15.54 39.34 -19.94
N VAL A 155 -14.68 38.60 -20.63
CA VAL A 155 -13.22 38.66 -20.48
C VAL A 155 -12.61 39.21 -21.75
N THR A 156 -11.73 40.20 -21.62
CA THR A 156 -10.98 40.74 -22.75
C THR A 156 -9.49 40.67 -22.48
N TYR A 157 -8.71 40.31 -23.50
CA TYR A 157 -7.25 40.27 -23.39
C TYR A 157 -6.61 40.37 -24.78
N ARG A 158 -5.30 40.66 -24.80
CA ARG A 158 -4.48 40.61 -26.01
C ARG A 158 -3.47 39.50 -25.92
N VAL A 159 -3.22 38.84 -27.03
CA VAL A 159 -2.25 37.74 -27.10
C VAL A 159 -1.37 37.84 -28.34
N GLU A 160 -0.07 37.70 -28.11
CA GLU A 160 0.97 37.66 -29.15
C GLU A 160 1.56 36.24 -29.23
N GLY A 161 1.85 35.79 -30.44
CA GLY A 161 2.51 34.51 -30.71
C GLY A 161 1.59 33.37 -31.16
N TRP A 162 0.29 33.63 -31.38
CA TRP A 162 -0.68 32.64 -31.85
C TRP A 162 -0.54 32.28 -33.34
N VAL A 163 -0.34 33.29 -34.20
CA VAL A 163 -0.25 33.11 -35.66
C VAL A 163 1.00 32.33 -36.06
N ASN A 164 0.83 31.38 -36.98
CA ASN A 164 1.91 30.66 -37.65
C ASN A 164 2.03 31.16 -39.10
N PRO A 165 3.08 31.92 -39.45
CA PRO A 165 3.31 32.33 -40.84
C PRO A 165 3.60 31.15 -41.76
N ALA A 166 3.29 31.31 -43.05
CA ALA A 166 3.60 30.33 -44.09
C ALA A 166 5.07 29.92 -44.09
N GLY A 167 5.32 28.61 -44.18
CA GLY A 167 6.67 28.03 -44.21
C GLY A 167 7.38 28.00 -42.85
N THR A 168 6.73 28.42 -41.76
CA THR A 168 7.34 28.40 -40.43
C THR A 168 7.65 26.96 -39.99
N ARG A 169 8.91 26.71 -39.65
CA ARG A 169 9.37 25.44 -39.06
C ARG A 169 9.76 25.65 -37.60
N LEU A 170 9.03 25.01 -36.71
CA LEU A 170 9.29 25.04 -35.27
C LEU A 170 10.19 23.89 -34.81
N THR A 171 10.25 22.80 -35.58
CA THR A 171 11.04 21.60 -35.31
C THR A 171 11.80 21.17 -36.56
N ASP A 172 12.88 20.41 -36.36
CA ASP A 172 13.60 19.70 -37.43
C ASP A 172 12.97 18.34 -37.77
N ASP A 173 11.90 17.91 -37.07
CA ASP A 173 11.21 16.65 -37.40
C ASP A 173 10.58 16.73 -38.81
N PRO A 174 11.02 15.89 -39.77
CA PRO A 174 10.53 15.91 -41.13
C PRO A 174 9.06 15.46 -41.27
N ARG A 175 8.45 14.93 -40.21
CA ARG A 175 7.02 14.57 -40.17
C ARG A 175 6.11 15.78 -39.97
N VAL A 176 6.64 16.89 -39.44
CA VAL A 176 5.86 18.11 -39.22
C VAL A 176 5.92 18.96 -40.47
N VAL A 177 4.80 19.00 -41.20
CA VAL A 177 4.68 19.78 -42.44
C VAL A 177 4.42 21.25 -42.06
N PRO A 178 5.27 22.20 -42.50
CA PRO A 178 5.02 23.61 -42.24
C PRO A 178 3.77 24.08 -42.99
N PRO A 179 3.06 25.10 -42.47
CA PRO A 179 1.84 25.59 -43.08
C PRO A 179 2.13 26.22 -44.45
N THR A 180 1.22 26.06 -45.39
CA THR A 180 1.34 26.60 -46.76
C THR A 180 0.89 28.05 -46.87
N GLY A 181 -0.03 28.47 -46.00
CA GLY A 181 -0.48 29.85 -45.80
C GLY A 181 -0.14 30.34 -44.41
N ASP A 182 -0.51 31.58 -44.10
CA ASP A 182 -0.46 32.05 -42.72
C ASP A 182 -1.69 31.49 -41.98
N GLU A 183 -1.50 30.81 -40.84
CA GLU A 183 -2.60 30.13 -40.14
C GLU A 183 -2.74 30.58 -38.68
N LEU A 184 -3.98 30.53 -38.18
CA LEU A 184 -4.31 30.50 -36.76
C LEU A 184 -4.94 29.14 -36.46
N TYR A 185 -4.18 28.26 -35.81
CA TYR A 185 -4.69 27.01 -35.27
C TYR A 185 -5.03 27.22 -33.80
N LEU A 186 -6.31 27.47 -33.52
CA LEU A 186 -6.83 27.83 -32.19
C LEU A 186 -7.68 26.70 -31.61
N ASP A 187 -7.28 26.21 -30.44
CA ASP A 187 -8.18 25.48 -29.56
C ASP A 187 -9.08 26.53 -28.89
N VAL A 188 -10.37 26.53 -29.22
CA VAL A 188 -11.37 27.43 -28.62
C VAL A 188 -11.69 26.93 -27.22
N ILE A 189 -11.94 25.62 -27.08
CA ILE A 189 -12.14 24.91 -25.83
C ILE A 189 -11.09 23.81 -25.71
N GLY A 190 -10.32 23.83 -24.64
CA GLY A 190 -9.31 22.82 -24.31
C GLY A 190 -9.85 21.67 -23.45
N GLY A 191 -9.02 20.65 -23.23
CA GLY A 191 -9.41 19.49 -22.41
C GLY A 191 -9.44 19.72 -20.89
N ALA A 192 -9.17 20.95 -20.41
CA ALA A 192 -9.11 21.28 -18.99
C ALA A 192 -10.37 22.01 -18.47
N TRP A 193 -11.45 22.06 -19.26
CA TRP A 193 -12.74 22.55 -18.81
C TRP A 193 -13.44 21.51 -17.94
N GLU A 194 -13.87 21.93 -16.74
CA GLU A 194 -14.39 21.04 -15.70
C GLU A 194 -15.92 20.95 -15.71
N ILE A 195 -16.58 21.93 -16.33
CA ILE A 195 -18.03 22.05 -16.44
C ILE A 195 -18.52 21.87 -17.89
N PRO A 196 -19.76 21.39 -18.11
CA PRO A 196 -20.34 21.29 -19.44
C PRO A 196 -20.53 22.67 -20.08
N LEU A 197 -20.43 22.72 -21.41
CA LEU A 197 -20.62 23.93 -22.21
C LEU A 197 -21.70 23.71 -23.29
N SER A 198 -22.57 24.69 -23.46
CA SER A 198 -23.62 24.73 -24.50
C SER A 198 -23.49 26.02 -25.33
N ASP A 199 -24.03 26.00 -26.55
CA ASP A 199 -24.01 27.13 -27.49
C ASP A 199 -22.62 27.75 -27.61
N VAL A 200 -21.64 26.93 -28.01
CA VAL A 200 -20.23 27.31 -28.08
C VAL A 200 -19.90 27.80 -29.49
N GLY A 201 -19.55 29.07 -29.61
CA GLY A 201 -19.22 29.72 -30.87
C GLY A 201 -17.90 30.48 -30.85
N VAL A 202 -17.26 30.54 -32.00
CA VAL A 202 -16.08 31.36 -32.26
C VAL A 202 -16.26 32.16 -33.54
N THR A 203 -15.82 33.41 -33.52
CA THR A 203 -15.68 34.28 -34.70
C THR A 203 -14.24 34.77 -34.78
N VAL A 204 -13.58 34.55 -35.90
CA VAL A 204 -12.21 34.97 -36.17
C VAL A 204 -12.21 35.96 -37.33
N ASN A 205 -11.73 37.18 -37.07
CA ASN A 205 -11.58 38.21 -38.08
C ASN A 205 -10.09 38.40 -38.39
N GLY A 206 -9.73 38.38 -39.67
CA GLY A 206 -8.36 38.62 -40.15
C GLY A 206 -8.24 39.92 -40.95
N PRO A 207 -7.01 40.32 -41.32
CA PRO A 207 -6.78 41.50 -42.15
C PRO A 207 -6.93 41.24 -43.66
N ALA A 208 -7.22 40.00 -44.06
CA ALA A 208 -7.35 39.55 -45.43
C ALA A 208 -8.44 38.47 -45.56
N PRO A 209 -8.96 38.22 -46.77
CA PRO A 209 -9.91 37.13 -47.01
C PRO A 209 -9.37 35.77 -46.57
N VAL A 210 -10.23 34.94 -46.00
CA VAL A 210 -9.89 33.60 -45.51
C VAL A 210 -9.85 32.62 -46.68
N ASP A 211 -8.75 31.88 -46.83
CA ASP A 211 -8.55 30.87 -47.87
C ASP A 211 -9.19 29.53 -47.49
N GLU A 212 -9.05 29.12 -46.23
CA GLU A 212 -9.52 27.83 -45.72
C GLU A 212 -9.89 27.92 -44.24
N VAL A 213 -10.95 27.20 -43.85
CA VAL A 213 -11.33 26.99 -42.45
C VAL A 213 -11.56 25.51 -42.18
N LEU A 214 -10.93 25.00 -41.14
CA LEU A 214 -11.18 23.66 -40.61
C LEU A 214 -11.70 23.74 -39.18
N CYS A 215 -12.59 22.82 -38.83
CA CYS A 215 -13.18 22.76 -37.50
C CYS A 215 -13.19 21.32 -37.01
N PHE A 216 -12.79 21.12 -35.75
CA PHE A 216 -12.79 19.82 -35.08
C PHE A 216 -13.42 19.92 -33.70
N ALA A 217 -14.28 18.96 -33.32
CA ALA A 217 -14.92 18.96 -32.02
C ALA A 217 -15.27 17.55 -31.51
N GLY A 218 -15.19 17.37 -30.19
CA GLY A 218 -15.59 16.16 -29.47
C GLY A 218 -14.43 15.29 -28.97
N GLY A 219 -14.74 14.26 -28.17
CA GLY A 219 -13.75 13.43 -27.47
C GLY A 219 -12.87 12.50 -28.32
N ASP A 220 -13.19 12.33 -29.61
CA ASP A 220 -12.36 11.58 -30.56
C ASP A 220 -11.50 12.55 -31.38
N VAL A 221 -10.18 12.33 -31.37
CA VAL A 221 -9.20 13.22 -32.01
C VAL A 221 -9.51 13.44 -33.49
N GLY A 222 -9.67 14.70 -33.89
CA GLY A 222 -9.77 15.09 -35.30
C GLY A 222 -11.12 14.83 -35.96
N ARG A 223 -12.20 14.64 -35.18
CA ARG A 223 -13.55 14.56 -35.75
C ARG A 223 -13.96 15.93 -36.32
N PRO A 224 -14.17 16.05 -37.64
CA PRO A 224 -14.54 17.32 -38.24
C PRO A 224 -15.95 17.75 -37.82
N CYS A 225 -16.16 19.05 -37.68
CA CYS A 225 -17.49 19.61 -37.44
C CYS A 225 -18.38 19.36 -38.66
N THR A 226 -19.57 18.82 -38.44
CA THR A 226 -20.48 18.46 -39.54
C THR A 226 -21.31 19.65 -40.04
N GLN A 227 -21.46 20.69 -39.22
CA GLN A 227 -22.23 21.91 -39.49
C GLN A 227 -21.66 23.08 -38.69
N GLY A 228 -22.14 24.30 -39.00
CA GLY A 228 -21.89 25.48 -38.17
C GLY A 228 -20.54 26.15 -38.42
N THR A 229 -19.89 25.90 -39.56
CA THR A 229 -18.69 26.65 -40.01
C THR A 229 -19.04 27.44 -41.26
N ASP A 230 -18.70 28.73 -41.30
CA ASP A 230 -18.98 29.63 -42.41
C ASP A 230 -17.85 30.65 -42.61
N VAL A 231 -17.71 31.17 -43.83
CA VAL A 231 -16.71 32.17 -44.21
C VAL A 231 -17.38 33.29 -45.00
N ASP A 232 -17.22 34.52 -44.51
CA ASP A 232 -17.64 35.74 -45.19
C ASP A 232 -16.47 36.71 -45.30
N GLY A 233 -15.85 36.76 -46.48
CA GLY A 233 -14.70 37.62 -46.73
C GLY A 233 -13.51 37.31 -45.81
N ASP A 234 -13.21 38.24 -44.91
CA ASP A 234 -12.12 38.18 -43.92
C ASP A 234 -12.53 37.57 -42.58
N THR A 235 -13.78 37.10 -42.47
CA THR A 235 -14.38 36.59 -41.25
C THR A 235 -14.67 35.09 -41.38
N ALA A 236 -14.17 34.31 -40.42
CA ALA A 236 -14.46 32.89 -40.25
C ALA A 236 -15.30 32.67 -38.98
N THR A 237 -16.37 31.90 -39.08
CA THR A 237 -17.21 31.55 -37.91
C THR A 237 -17.29 30.05 -37.76
N SER A 238 -17.32 29.58 -36.51
CA SER A 238 -17.60 28.17 -36.22
C SER A 238 -18.38 28.01 -34.92
N SER A 239 -19.25 26.99 -34.83
CA SER A 239 -20.06 26.73 -33.64
C SER A 239 -20.37 25.25 -33.42
N VAL A 240 -20.54 24.87 -32.16
CA VAL A 240 -20.95 23.53 -31.72
C VAL A 240 -22.05 23.66 -30.66
N ALA A 241 -23.03 22.76 -30.71
CA ALA A 241 -24.22 22.86 -29.87
C ALA A 241 -23.94 22.62 -28.38
N ALA A 242 -23.08 21.64 -28.06
CA ALA A 242 -22.70 21.29 -26.71
C ALA A 242 -21.39 20.51 -26.67
N LEU A 243 -20.66 20.63 -25.56
CA LEU A 243 -19.43 19.90 -25.24
C LEU A 243 -19.52 19.38 -23.80
N ARG A 244 -19.13 18.12 -23.61
CA ARG A 244 -18.98 17.55 -22.26
C ARG A 244 -17.68 18.03 -21.61
N PRO A 245 -17.56 17.95 -20.27
CA PRO A 245 -16.29 18.23 -19.59
C PRO A 245 -15.12 17.49 -20.24
N GLY A 246 -14.07 18.23 -20.57
CA GLY A 246 -12.88 17.73 -21.25
C GLY A 246 -12.98 17.46 -22.76
N GLU A 247 -14.14 17.69 -23.41
CA GLU A 247 -14.24 17.59 -24.88
C GLU A 247 -13.69 18.85 -25.56
N PRO A 248 -12.71 18.71 -26.48
CA PRO A 248 -12.12 19.87 -27.16
C PRO A 248 -12.98 20.41 -28.30
N PHE A 249 -12.79 21.70 -28.61
CA PHE A 249 -13.29 22.35 -29.82
C PHE A 249 -12.19 23.25 -30.40
N THR A 250 -11.85 23.03 -31.66
CA THR A 250 -10.72 23.63 -32.35
C THR A 250 -11.17 24.20 -33.70
N ILE A 251 -10.65 25.39 -34.04
CA ILE A 251 -10.77 26.00 -35.37
C ILE A 251 -9.37 26.27 -35.94
N VAL A 252 -9.18 26.00 -37.23
CA VAL A 252 -8.00 26.38 -37.99
C VAL A 252 -8.43 27.35 -39.07
N VAL A 253 -7.89 28.56 -39.08
CA VAL A 253 -8.17 29.58 -40.09
C VAL A 253 -6.90 29.86 -40.86
N VAL A 254 -6.97 29.79 -42.18
CA VAL A 254 -5.82 29.95 -43.08
C VAL A 254 -6.05 31.16 -43.99
N TRP A 255 -5.02 31.98 -44.11
CA TRP A 255 -4.95 33.14 -45.00
C TRP A 255 -3.85 32.98 -46.06
N PRO A 256 -3.89 33.79 -47.13
CA PRO A 256 -2.81 33.84 -48.10
C PRO A 256 -1.45 34.08 -47.43
N ALA A 257 -0.41 33.43 -47.91
CA ALA A 257 0.94 33.59 -47.37
C ALA A 257 1.39 35.07 -47.42
N GLY A 258 1.94 35.57 -46.32
CA GLY A 258 2.40 36.96 -46.20
C GLY A 258 1.33 37.96 -45.77
N THR A 259 0.17 37.49 -45.33
CA THR A 259 -0.89 38.29 -44.69
C THR A 259 -0.38 38.96 -43.40
N PHE A 260 0.52 38.30 -42.66
CA PHE A 260 1.10 38.81 -41.41
C PHE A 260 2.61 39.07 -41.55
N PRO A 261 3.01 40.20 -42.19
CA PRO A 261 4.41 40.48 -42.48
C PRO A 261 5.23 40.69 -41.20
N GLY A 262 6.33 39.96 -41.06
CA GLY A 262 7.28 40.12 -39.95
C GLY A 262 6.89 39.40 -38.65
N VAL A 263 5.71 38.76 -38.61
CA VAL A 263 5.27 37.94 -37.48
C VAL A 263 6.11 36.67 -37.40
N ARG A 264 6.46 36.25 -36.18
CA ARG A 264 7.15 34.99 -35.91
C ARG A 264 6.60 34.40 -34.61
N PRO A 265 6.47 33.07 -34.50
CA PRO A 265 6.16 32.45 -33.22
C PRO A 265 7.26 32.75 -32.20
N ILE A 266 6.85 32.99 -30.96
CA ILE A 266 7.76 33.17 -29.84
C ILE A 266 8.12 31.78 -29.33
N VAL A 267 9.42 31.48 -29.23
CA VAL A 267 9.91 30.18 -28.75
C VAL A 267 10.84 30.44 -27.56
N GLY A 268 10.74 29.60 -26.53
CA GLY A 268 11.65 29.60 -25.39
C GLY A 268 11.93 28.19 -24.90
N ASP A 269 12.74 28.08 -23.85
CA ASP A 269 13.10 26.79 -23.27
C ASP A 269 11.86 26.09 -22.68
N ALA A 270 11.71 24.80 -22.97
CA ALA A 270 10.64 23.98 -22.41
C ALA A 270 10.80 23.81 -20.89
N VAL A 271 9.69 23.59 -20.19
CA VAL A 271 9.74 23.22 -18.76
C VAL A 271 10.19 21.76 -18.67
N ASP A 272 11.37 21.52 -18.08
CA ASP A 272 11.84 20.17 -17.84
C ASP A 272 11.10 19.55 -16.63
N TYR A 273 10.09 18.73 -16.91
CA TYR A 273 9.35 18.01 -15.88
C TYR A 273 10.19 16.92 -15.17
N THR A 274 11.43 16.70 -15.58
CA THR A 274 12.37 15.77 -14.93
C THR A 274 13.23 16.42 -13.84
N ASP A 275 13.20 17.75 -13.69
CA ASP A 275 14.01 18.53 -12.75
C ASP A 275 14.03 18.01 -11.29
N PRO A 276 12.90 17.60 -10.67
CA PRO A 276 12.91 17.08 -9.30
C PRO A 276 13.78 15.81 -9.12
N TRP A 277 14.04 15.08 -10.20
CA TRP A 277 14.79 13.82 -10.23
C TRP A 277 16.25 13.99 -10.62
N VAL A 278 16.64 15.15 -11.16
CA VAL A 278 18.02 15.43 -11.56
C VAL A 278 18.85 15.75 -10.30
N PRO A 279 19.88 14.94 -9.97
CA PRO A 279 20.69 15.18 -8.78
C PRO A 279 21.56 16.43 -8.96
N THR A 280 21.32 17.45 -8.15
CA THR A 280 22.34 18.50 -7.95
C THR A 280 23.49 17.94 -7.10
N ARG A 281 24.66 18.59 -7.11
CA ARG A 281 25.80 18.16 -6.28
C ARG A 281 25.45 18.12 -4.78
N THR A 282 24.58 19.02 -4.32
CA THR A 282 24.17 19.14 -2.92
C THR A 282 23.07 18.15 -2.58
N THR A 283 22.00 18.07 -3.38
CA THR A 283 20.86 17.18 -3.11
C THR A 283 21.21 15.71 -3.31
N GLY A 284 21.97 15.39 -4.37
CA GLY A 284 22.49 14.03 -4.60
C GLY A 284 23.44 13.57 -3.49
N GLY A 285 24.36 14.43 -3.05
CA GLY A 285 25.27 14.13 -1.94
C GLY A 285 24.53 13.90 -0.61
N THR A 286 23.52 14.74 -0.34
CA THR A 286 22.68 14.62 0.87
C THR A 286 21.84 13.35 0.87
N ALA A 287 21.22 13.01 -0.27
CA ALA A 287 20.44 11.79 -0.42
C ALA A 287 21.31 10.53 -0.19
N LEU A 288 22.52 10.48 -0.76
CA LEU A 288 23.45 9.38 -0.54
C LEU A 288 23.92 9.27 0.93
N LEU A 289 24.17 10.42 1.58
CA LEU A 289 24.53 10.43 3.00
C LEU A 289 23.39 9.92 3.88
N ILE A 290 22.15 10.39 3.65
CA ILE A 290 20.97 9.93 4.40
C ILE A 290 20.76 8.43 4.20
N ALA A 291 20.72 7.97 2.94
CA ALA A 291 20.52 6.56 2.63
C ALA A 291 21.63 5.68 3.21
N GLY A 292 22.89 6.06 3.03
CA GLY A 292 24.05 5.31 3.50
C GLY A 292 24.17 5.29 5.02
N VAL A 293 24.23 6.46 5.65
CA VAL A 293 24.42 6.58 7.10
C VAL A 293 23.18 6.10 7.87
N GLY A 294 21.97 6.48 7.41
CA GLY A 294 20.72 6.05 8.03
C GLY A 294 20.55 4.53 8.00
N SER A 295 20.81 3.90 6.85
CA SER A 295 20.76 2.44 6.72
C SER A 295 21.84 1.75 7.56
N ALA A 296 23.08 2.27 7.55
CA ALA A 296 24.17 1.72 8.35
C ALA A 296 23.88 1.81 9.86
N LEU A 297 23.30 2.93 10.32
CA LEU A 297 22.89 3.11 11.71
C LEU A 297 21.74 2.17 12.09
N ALA A 298 20.72 2.01 11.24
CA ALA A 298 19.62 1.07 11.47
C ALA A 298 20.15 -0.36 11.61
N VAL A 299 21.01 -0.80 10.69
CA VAL A 299 21.64 -2.13 10.74
C VAL A 299 22.54 -2.29 11.96
N ALA A 300 23.37 -1.28 12.29
CA ALA A 300 24.24 -1.33 13.45
C ALA A 300 23.45 -1.39 14.77
N ARG A 301 22.36 -0.62 14.87
CA ARG A 301 21.44 -0.62 16.01
C ARG A 301 20.75 -1.97 16.16
N ALA A 302 20.25 -2.55 15.08
CA ALA A 302 19.64 -3.88 15.09
C ALA A 302 20.65 -4.96 15.50
N ARG A 303 21.86 -4.94 14.92
CA ARG A 303 22.93 -5.90 15.27
C ARG A 303 23.43 -5.77 16.69
N ARG A 304 23.50 -4.57 17.27
CA ARG A 304 23.92 -4.37 18.66
C ARG A 304 22.79 -4.64 19.66
N GLY A 305 21.55 -4.32 19.29
CA GLY A 305 20.38 -4.44 20.13
C GLY A 305 19.75 -5.83 20.15
N GLY A 306 19.82 -6.57 19.05
CA GLY A 306 19.18 -7.88 18.87
C GLY A 306 20.08 -9.10 19.03
N ARG A 307 21.34 -8.92 19.47
CA ARG A 307 22.20 -10.07 19.79
C ARG A 307 21.84 -10.62 21.17
N ASP A 308 21.45 -11.88 21.21
CA ASP A 308 21.25 -12.64 22.44
C ASP A 308 22.50 -12.57 23.33
N ARG A 309 22.31 -12.27 24.62
CA ARG A 309 23.40 -12.29 25.61
C ARG A 309 23.63 -13.73 26.06
N ALA A 310 24.86 -14.22 26.07
CA ALA A 310 25.18 -15.54 26.58
C ALA A 310 25.72 -15.46 28.01
N ALA A 311 25.33 -16.39 28.89
CA ALA A 311 25.98 -16.59 30.18
C ALA A 311 27.38 -17.19 29.95
N LEU A 312 28.42 -16.56 30.51
CA LEU A 312 29.77 -17.11 30.54
C LEU A 312 29.91 -18.07 31.72
N GLY A 313 30.33 -19.31 31.48
CA GLY A 313 31.02 -20.13 32.48
C GLY A 313 30.21 -21.13 33.31
N LEU A 314 28.90 -21.31 33.08
CA LEU A 314 28.13 -22.37 33.76
C LEU A 314 28.01 -23.62 32.86
N PRO A 315 28.33 -24.83 33.35
CA PRO A 315 27.96 -26.05 32.65
C PRO A 315 26.43 -26.13 32.53
N THR A 316 25.94 -26.60 31.39
CA THR A 316 24.51 -26.80 31.08
C THR A 316 23.81 -27.51 32.24
N GLY A 317 22.86 -26.83 32.89
CA GLY A 317 22.03 -27.41 33.97
C GLY A 317 22.02 -26.65 35.30
N MET A 318 22.62 -25.46 35.42
CA MET A 318 22.50 -24.62 36.63
C MET A 318 21.92 -23.25 36.31
N VAL A 319 20.70 -22.99 36.82
CA VAL A 319 20.05 -21.68 36.74
C VAL A 319 20.93 -20.64 37.43
N ALA A 320 21.35 -19.60 36.69
CA ALA A 320 22.13 -18.49 37.21
C ALA A 320 21.33 -17.68 38.25
N GLY A 321 21.49 -18.00 39.53
CA GLY A 321 20.81 -17.34 40.65
C GLY A 321 21.50 -16.09 41.22
N ALA A 322 22.40 -15.41 40.49
CA ALA A 322 23.14 -14.27 41.05
C ALA A 322 23.03 -12.98 40.21
N PRO A 323 22.59 -11.84 40.78
CA PRO A 323 22.61 -10.55 40.10
C PRO A 323 24.06 -10.05 40.05
N GLY A 324 24.71 -10.15 38.88
CA GLY A 324 26.04 -9.55 38.69
C GLY A 324 26.96 -10.18 37.64
N GLY A 325 26.60 -11.29 37.00
CA GLY A 325 27.46 -11.90 35.96
C GLY A 325 27.47 -11.12 34.66
N GLY A 326 28.54 -10.38 34.38
CA GLY A 326 28.74 -9.66 33.11
C GLY A 326 28.66 -10.60 31.90
N GLY A 327 27.62 -10.42 31.07
CA GLY A 327 27.42 -11.22 29.87
C GLY A 327 28.29 -10.72 28.72
N ALA A 328 29.19 -11.56 28.22
CA ALA A 328 29.89 -11.32 26.95
C ALA A 328 29.18 -12.04 25.78
N PHE A 329 29.40 -11.54 24.57
CA PHE A 329 28.90 -12.14 23.34
C PHE A 329 29.63 -13.46 23.05
N ARG A 330 28.91 -14.56 22.82
CA ARG A 330 29.51 -15.86 22.45
C ARG A 330 29.22 -16.17 20.98
N GLU A 331 30.26 -16.44 20.22
CA GLU A 331 30.22 -16.55 18.74
C GLU A 331 29.81 -17.93 18.21
N HIS A 332 29.69 -18.94 19.08
CA HIS A 332 29.34 -20.32 18.71
C HIS A 332 28.34 -20.94 19.70
N ARG A 333 27.25 -21.52 19.18
CA ARG A 333 26.35 -22.40 19.94
C ARG A 333 27.05 -23.75 20.13
N PRO A 334 27.39 -24.19 21.36
CA PRO A 334 27.97 -25.51 21.57
C PRO A 334 26.95 -26.59 21.16
N PRO A 335 27.40 -27.80 20.76
CA PRO A 335 26.51 -28.93 20.54
C PRO A 335 25.82 -29.25 21.88
N VAL A 336 24.52 -28.93 21.96
CA VAL A 336 23.72 -29.23 23.14
C VAL A 336 23.42 -30.73 23.15
N ALA A 337 23.79 -31.40 24.25
CA ALA A 337 23.44 -32.79 24.48
C ALA A 337 21.91 -32.93 24.51
N VAL A 338 21.40 -34.07 24.04
CA VAL A 338 19.94 -34.35 24.03
C VAL A 338 19.44 -34.36 25.48
N GLN A 339 18.44 -33.53 25.76
CA GLN A 339 17.79 -33.46 27.08
C GLN A 339 16.43 -34.14 26.97
N SER A 340 16.18 -35.16 27.79
CA SER A 340 14.96 -35.98 27.71
C SER A 340 13.77 -35.39 28.49
N THR A 341 13.98 -34.28 29.21
CA THR A 341 12.96 -33.59 30.01
C THR A 341 12.86 -32.12 29.60
N PRO A 342 11.66 -31.51 29.67
CA PRO A 342 11.50 -30.08 29.45
C PRO A 342 12.28 -29.29 30.53
N PRO A 343 12.65 -28.02 30.25
CA PRO A 343 13.24 -27.14 31.25
C PRO A 343 12.33 -26.99 32.48
N ASP A 344 12.91 -27.03 33.67
CA ASP A 344 12.14 -27.03 34.92
C ASP A 344 11.31 -25.76 35.09
N GLY A 345 10.00 -25.93 35.32
CA GLY A 345 9.08 -24.82 35.60
C GLY A 345 8.79 -23.89 34.41
N VAL A 346 9.04 -24.34 33.18
CA VAL A 346 8.76 -23.59 31.95
C VAL A 346 7.51 -24.14 31.28
N LEU A 347 6.52 -23.28 31.03
CA LEU A 347 5.25 -23.67 30.41
C LEU A 347 5.39 -23.77 28.88
N PRO A 348 4.62 -24.63 28.21
CA PRO A 348 4.69 -24.82 26.75
C PRO A 348 4.51 -23.54 25.94
N GLY A 349 3.56 -22.68 26.32
CA GLY A 349 3.31 -21.41 25.63
C GLY A 349 4.46 -20.41 25.78
N GLU A 350 5.07 -20.34 26.96
CA GLU A 350 6.24 -19.49 27.19
C GLU A 350 7.44 -19.96 26.38
N LEU A 351 7.57 -21.29 26.25
CA LEU A 351 8.67 -21.94 25.56
C LEU A 351 8.60 -21.74 24.04
N GLY A 352 7.40 -21.81 23.46
CA GLY A 352 7.17 -21.45 22.06
C GLY A 352 7.56 -20.01 21.77
N THR A 353 7.07 -19.07 22.59
CA THR A 353 7.42 -17.64 22.48
C THR A 353 8.91 -17.37 22.70
N LEU A 354 9.60 -18.15 23.55
CA LEU A 354 11.05 -18.02 23.73
C LEU A 354 11.82 -18.46 22.46
N LEU A 355 11.30 -19.43 21.72
CA LEU A 355 11.95 -20.02 20.55
C LEU A 355 12.04 -19.03 19.38
N ASP A 356 10.97 -18.31 19.08
CA ASP A 356 10.85 -17.42 17.91
C ASP A 356 10.55 -15.95 18.25
N GLU A 357 10.48 -15.59 19.54
CA GLU A 357 10.09 -14.26 20.05
C GLU A 357 8.66 -13.84 19.68
N VAL A 358 7.83 -14.74 19.17
CA VAL A 358 6.45 -14.48 18.75
C VAL A 358 5.51 -15.31 19.62
N ALA A 359 4.53 -14.66 20.24
CA ALA A 359 3.45 -15.36 20.92
C ALA A 359 2.42 -15.79 19.87
N ASP A 360 2.64 -16.92 19.22
CA ASP A 360 1.78 -17.36 18.12
C ASP A 360 0.49 -18.03 18.64
N PRO A 361 -0.59 -18.09 17.83
CA PRO A 361 -1.80 -18.83 18.18
C PRO A 361 -1.54 -20.29 18.55
N ARG A 362 -0.47 -20.87 17.98
CA ARG A 362 0.07 -22.18 18.30
C ARG A 362 0.48 -22.33 19.77
N ASP A 363 1.13 -21.32 20.34
CA ASP A 363 1.59 -21.31 21.74
C ASP A 363 0.40 -21.29 22.70
N VAL A 364 -0.67 -20.61 22.30
CA VAL A 364 -1.93 -20.59 23.04
C VAL A 364 -2.62 -21.95 22.93
N THR A 365 -2.65 -22.59 21.76
CA THR A 365 -3.16 -23.96 21.61
C THR A 365 -2.37 -24.95 22.48
N ALA A 366 -1.03 -24.85 22.52
CA ALA A 366 -0.19 -25.64 23.41
C ALA A 366 -0.57 -25.42 24.89
N THR A 367 -0.85 -24.18 25.28
CA THR A 367 -1.30 -23.83 26.64
C THR A 367 -2.68 -24.43 26.95
N ILE A 368 -3.61 -24.46 26.00
CA ILE A 368 -4.94 -25.08 26.19
C ILE A 368 -4.79 -26.58 26.47
N VAL A 369 -3.94 -27.28 25.71
CA VAL A 369 -3.68 -28.71 25.93
C VAL A 369 -2.95 -28.93 27.25
N ASP A 370 -1.99 -28.07 27.62
CA ASP A 370 -1.28 -28.14 28.90
C ASP A 370 -2.21 -27.98 30.11
N LEU A 371 -3.20 -27.09 30.01
CA LEU A 371 -4.24 -26.92 31.02
C LEU A 371 -5.17 -28.14 31.08
N ALA A 372 -5.39 -28.82 29.96
CA ALA A 372 -6.16 -30.07 29.92
C ALA A 372 -5.41 -31.19 30.66
N VAL A 373 -4.13 -31.36 30.36
CA VAL A 373 -3.26 -32.37 30.96
C VAL A 373 -3.10 -32.13 32.47
N ARG A 374 -3.06 -30.88 32.91
CA ARG A 374 -3.05 -30.50 34.35
C ARG A 374 -4.42 -30.58 35.03
N GLY A 375 -5.49 -30.97 34.31
CA GLY A 375 -6.81 -31.23 34.87
C GLY A 375 -7.71 -30.00 35.06
N TYR A 376 -7.41 -28.86 34.42
CA TYR A 376 -8.27 -27.67 34.47
C TYR A 376 -9.43 -27.73 33.49
N LEU A 377 -9.23 -28.42 32.37
CA LEU A 377 -10.25 -28.60 31.34
C LEU A 377 -10.20 -30.00 30.73
N GLU A 378 -11.29 -30.39 30.08
CA GLU A 378 -11.42 -31.65 29.37
C GLU A 378 -11.76 -31.37 27.91
N ILE A 379 -11.14 -32.11 26.98
CA ILE A 379 -11.35 -31.98 25.53
C ILE A 379 -12.23 -33.13 25.05
N ARG A 380 -13.41 -32.79 24.52
CA ARG A 380 -14.39 -33.75 24.00
C ARG A 380 -14.55 -33.59 22.49
N GLU A 381 -14.41 -34.70 21.78
CA GLU A 381 -14.67 -34.77 20.34
C GLU A 381 -16.17 -34.86 20.06
N VAL A 382 -16.68 -33.98 19.20
CA VAL A 382 -18.09 -33.98 18.77
C VAL A 382 -18.16 -34.31 17.28
N PRO A 383 -18.78 -35.43 16.89
CA PRO A 383 -18.87 -35.80 15.48
C PRO A 383 -19.69 -34.77 14.70
N GLY A 384 -19.18 -34.39 13.52
CA GLY A 384 -19.92 -33.57 12.58
C GLY A 384 -21.11 -34.34 11.97
N PRO A 385 -22.13 -33.64 11.43
CA PRO A 385 -23.17 -34.30 10.65
C PRO A 385 -22.57 -35.04 9.44
N PRO A 386 -23.23 -36.10 8.92
CA PRO A 386 -22.70 -36.85 7.79
C PRO A 386 -22.63 -35.96 6.53
N ARG A 387 -21.40 -35.81 6.00
CA ARG A 387 -20.92 -35.06 4.81
C ARG A 387 -20.32 -33.66 5.10
N ASP A 388 -19.07 -33.52 4.66
CA ASP A 388 -18.30 -32.30 4.34
C ASP A 388 -18.13 -31.21 5.42
N VAL A 389 -18.55 -31.44 6.66
CA VAL A 389 -18.24 -30.56 7.80
C VAL A 389 -17.23 -31.26 8.72
N PRO A 390 -16.05 -30.67 8.98
CA PRO A 390 -15.11 -31.19 9.97
C PRO A 390 -15.79 -31.36 11.34
N GLY A 391 -15.43 -32.40 12.10
CA GLY A 391 -15.88 -32.58 13.48
C GLY A 391 -15.60 -31.33 14.32
N ASP A 392 -16.48 -31.06 15.30
CA ASP A 392 -16.33 -29.94 16.21
C ASP A 392 -15.77 -30.42 17.55
N TRP A 393 -15.29 -29.50 18.37
CA TRP A 393 -14.65 -29.81 19.64
C TRP A 393 -15.32 -29.06 20.77
N GLU A 394 -15.61 -29.74 21.87
CA GLU A 394 -16.15 -29.15 23.10
C GLU A 394 -15.08 -29.16 24.20
N LEU A 395 -14.84 -27.99 24.79
CA LEU A 395 -14.01 -27.82 25.98
C LEU A 395 -14.91 -27.70 27.19
N VAL A 396 -14.60 -28.46 28.24
CA VAL A 396 -15.37 -28.49 29.50
C VAL A 396 -14.45 -28.06 30.63
N GLU A 397 -14.85 -27.08 31.43
CA GLU A 397 -14.09 -26.65 32.61
C GLU A 397 -14.25 -27.69 33.73
N VAL A 398 -13.13 -28.23 34.22
CA VAL A 398 -13.09 -29.28 35.24
C VAL A 398 -12.75 -28.70 36.61
N SER A 399 -11.83 -27.73 36.66
CA SER A 399 -11.43 -27.06 37.89
C SER A 399 -11.56 -25.54 37.76
N ARG A 400 -12.21 -24.93 38.76
CA ARG A 400 -12.31 -23.48 38.90
C ARG A 400 -11.22 -22.88 39.80
N ASP A 401 -10.37 -23.72 40.41
CA ASP A 401 -9.25 -23.22 41.20
C ASP A 401 -8.20 -22.60 40.27
N ARG A 402 -7.91 -21.31 40.46
CA ARG A 402 -6.93 -20.57 39.64
C ARG A 402 -5.68 -20.18 40.44
N SER A 403 -5.55 -20.64 41.68
CA SER A 403 -4.50 -20.21 42.61
C SER A 403 -3.07 -20.51 42.15
N THR A 404 -2.90 -21.58 41.37
CA THR A 404 -1.59 -22.04 40.86
C THR A 404 -1.34 -21.65 39.40
N LEU A 405 -2.28 -20.95 38.75
CA LEU A 405 -2.17 -20.54 37.36
C LEU A 405 -1.49 -19.17 37.24
N THR A 406 -0.74 -19.00 36.16
CA THR A 406 -0.19 -17.70 35.79
C THR A 406 -1.29 -16.73 35.35
N ALA A 407 -0.96 -15.45 35.27
CA ALA A 407 -1.90 -14.41 34.85
C ALA A 407 -2.47 -14.67 33.44
N PHE A 408 -1.63 -15.11 32.49
CA PHE A 408 -2.06 -15.37 31.12
C PHE A 408 -2.93 -16.63 31.00
N GLU A 409 -2.65 -17.70 31.74
CA GLU A 409 -3.47 -18.92 31.78
C GLU A 409 -4.84 -18.65 32.41
N SER A 410 -4.86 -17.90 33.51
CA SER A 410 -6.09 -17.48 34.18
C SER A 410 -6.96 -16.65 33.23
N ARG A 411 -6.35 -15.70 32.52
CA ARG A 411 -7.02 -14.87 31.51
C ARG A 411 -7.54 -15.69 30.34
N LEU A 412 -6.70 -16.59 29.80
CA LEU A 412 -7.04 -17.50 28.69
C LEU A 412 -8.32 -18.27 29.01
N LEU A 413 -8.36 -18.94 30.16
CA LEU A 413 -9.53 -19.72 30.58
C LEU A 413 -10.75 -18.83 30.87
N ALA A 414 -10.57 -17.65 31.48
CA ALA A 414 -11.67 -16.72 31.71
C ALA A 414 -12.32 -16.24 30.41
N ASP A 415 -11.50 -15.94 29.40
CA ASP A 415 -11.95 -15.50 28.07
C ASP A 415 -12.50 -16.65 27.22
N LEU A 416 -12.04 -17.88 27.44
CA LEU A 416 -12.52 -19.08 26.78
C LEU A 416 -13.93 -19.45 27.25
N PHE A 417 -14.15 -19.46 28.57
CA PHE A 417 -15.39 -19.94 29.19
C PHE A 417 -16.44 -18.83 29.42
N ARG A 418 -16.06 -17.57 29.65
CA ARG A 418 -16.96 -16.40 29.85
C ARG A 418 -18.22 -16.72 30.67
N LYS A 419 -18.05 -17.35 31.85
CA LYS A 419 -19.10 -17.81 32.78
C LYS A 419 -19.89 -19.07 32.36
N ARG A 420 -19.43 -19.83 31.37
CA ARG A 420 -20.02 -21.10 30.94
C ARG A 420 -19.10 -22.25 31.37
N ASP A 421 -19.67 -23.41 31.65
CA ASP A 421 -18.87 -24.59 32.00
C ASP A 421 -18.43 -25.40 30.76
N THR A 422 -19.12 -25.23 29.64
CA THR A 422 -18.83 -25.93 28.37
C THR A 422 -18.87 -24.98 27.19
N VAL A 423 -17.88 -25.09 26.30
CA VAL A 423 -17.73 -24.22 25.13
C VAL A 423 -17.32 -25.02 23.90
N ARG A 424 -17.99 -24.75 22.77
CA ARG A 424 -17.71 -25.37 21.48
C ARG A 424 -16.76 -24.52 20.64
N MET A 425 -15.73 -25.11 20.01
CA MET A 425 -14.67 -24.41 19.27
C MET A 425 -15.17 -23.56 18.10
N SER A 426 -16.19 -24.02 17.39
CA SER A 426 -16.86 -23.21 16.36
C SER A 426 -17.38 -21.86 16.86
N ARG A 427 -17.86 -21.78 18.12
CA ARG A 427 -18.35 -20.52 18.73
C ARG A 427 -17.23 -19.65 19.29
N VAL A 428 -16.10 -20.26 19.68
CA VAL A 428 -14.92 -19.55 20.19
C VAL A 428 -14.29 -18.69 19.10
N ARG A 429 -14.40 -19.10 17.83
CA ARG A 429 -13.84 -18.39 16.69
C ARG A 429 -14.20 -16.89 16.63
N THR A 430 -15.44 -16.53 16.95
CA THR A 430 -15.88 -15.12 16.90
C THR A 430 -15.60 -14.36 18.19
N THR A 431 -15.65 -15.03 19.35
CA THR A 431 -15.50 -14.35 20.65
C THR A 431 -14.05 -14.23 21.10
N PHE A 432 -13.21 -15.23 20.81
CA PHE A 432 -11.85 -15.34 21.36
C PHE A 432 -10.80 -14.60 20.54
N ALA A 433 -11.01 -14.42 19.23
CA ALA A 433 -10.14 -13.59 18.40
C ALA A 433 -9.96 -12.18 18.99
N SER A 434 -11.03 -11.61 19.59
CA SER A 434 -10.99 -10.31 20.27
C SER A 434 -10.17 -10.28 21.57
N SER A 435 -9.94 -11.44 22.20
CA SER A 435 -9.25 -11.57 23.49
C SER A 435 -7.82 -12.09 23.36
N MET A 436 -7.46 -12.63 22.19
CA MET A 436 -6.12 -13.15 21.89
C MET A 436 -5.01 -12.14 22.18
N ALA A 437 -5.19 -10.89 21.75
CA ALA A 437 -4.17 -9.85 21.93
C ALA A 437 -3.84 -9.59 23.40
N ALA A 438 -4.81 -9.73 24.31
CA ALA A 438 -4.62 -9.58 25.75
C ALA A 438 -3.87 -10.79 26.36
N VAL A 439 -4.19 -12.01 25.91
CA VAL A 439 -3.49 -13.23 26.34
C VAL A 439 -2.02 -13.19 25.87
N GLN A 440 -1.76 -12.81 24.61
CA GLN A 440 -0.41 -12.64 24.08
C GLN A 440 0.37 -11.56 24.85
N GLU A 441 -0.29 -10.45 25.20
CA GLU A 441 0.35 -9.37 25.97
C GLU A 441 0.76 -9.82 27.37
N LEU A 442 -0.09 -10.57 28.07
CA LEU A 442 0.24 -11.15 29.36
C LEU A 442 1.33 -12.22 29.26
N LEU A 443 1.33 -13.02 28.18
CA LEU A 443 2.40 -13.99 27.92
C LEU A 443 3.75 -13.27 27.72
N TYR A 444 3.78 -12.21 26.90
CA TYR A 444 4.97 -11.38 26.71
C TYR A 444 5.43 -10.69 28.00
N ALA A 445 4.50 -10.19 28.81
CA ALA A 445 4.82 -9.61 30.11
C ALA A 445 5.47 -10.65 31.03
N HIS A 446 4.89 -11.85 31.09
CA HIS A 446 5.39 -12.93 31.96
C HIS A 446 6.80 -13.39 31.58
N VAL A 447 7.08 -13.67 30.29
CA VAL A 447 8.44 -14.06 29.85
C VAL A 447 9.47 -12.93 30.04
N THR A 448 9.02 -11.68 30.07
CA THR A 448 9.88 -10.52 30.37
C THR A 448 10.12 -10.39 31.88
N GLU A 449 9.11 -10.60 32.73
CA GLU A 449 9.23 -10.62 34.20
C GLU A 449 10.14 -11.74 34.69
N ARG A 450 10.12 -12.91 34.04
CA ARG A 450 11.07 -14.01 34.29
C ARG A 450 12.50 -13.68 33.83
N GLY A 451 12.69 -12.51 33.21
CA GLY A 451 13.99 -12.00 32.81
C GLY A 451 14.57 -12.72 31.61
N TRP A 452 13.77 -13.36 30.75
CA TRP A 452 14.28 -14.06 29.56
C TRP A 452 14.50 -13.13 28.36
N PHE A 453 13.78 -12.01 28.31
CA PHE A 453 13.96 -10.95 27.33
C PHE A 453 14.47 -9.66 27.99
N THR A 454 15.31 -8.92 27.26
CA THR A 454 15.87 -7.65 27.76
C THR A 454 14.80 -6.55 27.89
N ALA A 455 13.77 -6.63 27.06
CA ALA A 455 12.57 -5.79 27.06
C ALA A 455 11.45 -6.58 26.37
N ASN A 456 10.20 -6.15 26.56
CA ASN A 456 9.05 -6.80 25.92
C ASN A 456 9.21 -6.79 24.37
N PRO A 457 9.31 -7.97 23.71
CA PRO A 457 9.56 -8.08 22.28
C PRO A 457 8.55 -7.33 21.41
N ARG A 458 7.27 -7.33 21.78
CA ARG A 458 6.19 -6.64 21.06
C ARG A 458 6.41 -5.12 21.08
N THR A 459 6.77 -4.55 22.24
CA THR A 459 7.01 -3.11 22.37
C THR A 459 8.24 -2.64 21.59
N VAL A 460 9.30 -3.46 21.58
CA VAL A 460 10.50 -3.19 20.78
C VAL A 460 10.13 -3.18 19.30
N ARG A 461 9.47 -4.23 18.79
CA ARG A 461 9.04 -4.30 17.39
C ARG A 461 8.10 -3.16 17.02
N HIS A 462 7.12 -2.82 17.87
CA HIS A 462 6.20 -1.72 17.61
C HIS A 462 6.93 -0.38 17.48
N ARG A 463 7.93 -0.08 18.33
CA ARG A 463 8.74 1.14 18.20
C ARG A 463 9.47 1.18 16.85
N TRP A 464 10.07 0.07 16.42
CA TRP A 464 10.72 -0.02 15.12
C TRP A 464 9.72 0.16 13.96
N TYR A 465 8.54 -0.44 14.05
CA TYR A 465 7.47 -0.24 13.07
C TYR A 465 7.00 1.21 13.02
N THR A 466 6.78 1.87 14.17
CA THR A 466 6.38 3.28 14.20
C THR A 466 7.41 4.20 13.55
N VAL A 467 8.71 3.95 13.78
CA VAL A 467 9.79 4.72 13.15
C VAL A 467 9.86 4.44 11.65
N ALA A 468 9.74 3.17 11.24
CA ALA A 468 9.71 2.80 9.82
C ALA A 468 8.55 3.47 9.08
N VAL A 469 7.33 3.41 9.63
CA VAL A 469 6.14 4.03 9.05
C VAL A 469 6.30 5.54 8.98
N ALA A 470 6.78 6.19 10.04
CA ALA A 470 7.03 7.63 10.04
C ALA A 470 8.02 8.04 8.94
N LEU A 471 9.13 7.30 8.76
CA LEU A 471 10.11 7.56 7.70
C LEU A 471 9.53 7.36 6.29
N LEU A 472 8.72 6.33 6.11
CA LEU A 472 8.05 6.07 4.83
C LEU A 472 7.07 7.19 4.48
N VAL A 473 6.22 7.60 5.43
CA VAL A 473 5.24 8.69 5.23
C VAL A 473 5.94 10.01 4.95
N LEU A 474 6.96 10.36 5.74
CA LEU A 474 7.74 11.58 5.53
C LEU A 474 8.50 11.56 4.20
N GLY A 475 9.06 10.41 3.82
CA GLY A 475 9.75 10.25 2.54
C GLY A 475 8.82 10.42 1.34
N ILE A 476 7.64 9.77 1.36
CA ILE A 476 6.64 9.88 0.29
C ILE A 476 6.08 11.31 0.21
N ALA A 477 5.73 11.91 1.34
CA ALA A 477 5.27 13.31 1.39
C ALA A 477 6.35 14.26 0.87
N GLY A 478 7.61 14.04 1.24
CA GLY A 478 8.75 14.82 0.75
C GLY A 478 8.94 14.73 -0.77
N VAL A 479 8.75 13.55 -1.36
CA VAL A 479 8.74 13.39 -2.84
C VAL A 479 7.59 14.18 -3.46
N GLY A 480 6.38 14.09 -2.90
CA GLY A 480 5.21 14.82 -3.41
C GLY A 480 5.42 16.34 -3.38
N VAL A 481 5.93 16.86 -2.26
CA VAL A 481 6.26 18.29 -2.11
C VAL A 481 7.37 18.70 -3.08
N ALA A 482 8.42 17.88 -3.25
CA ALA A 482 9.51 18.17 -4.19
C ALA A 482 9.03 18.26 -5.65
N ILE A 483 8.12 17.36 -6.05
CA ILE A 483 7.51 17.38 -7.39
C ILE A 483 6.62 18.61 -7.55
N ALA A 484 5.81 18.95 -6.54
CA ALA A 484 4.93 20.10 -6.58
C ALA A 484 5.70 21.44 -6.65
N ALA A 485 6.82 21.53 -5.94
CA ALA A 485 7.64 22.74 -5.83
C ALA A 485 8.69 22.91 -6.94
N LEU A 486 8.86 21.91 -7.83
CA LEU A 486 9.87 21.91 -8.90
C LEU A 486 11.29 22.24 -8.39
N VAL A 487 11.66 21.69 -7.24
CA VAL A 487 13.00 21.92 -6.65
C VAL A 487 13.95 20.79 -7.05
N ASP A 488 15.02 21.15 -7.75
CA ASP A 488 15.99 20.22 -8.33
C ASP A 488 16.56 19.21 -7.33
N GLY A 489 16.37 17.94 -7.63
CA GLY A 489 16.90 16.80 -6.87
C GLY A 489 16.37 16.65 -5.44
N LEU A 490 15.40 17.46 -4.98
CA LEU A 490 14.82 17.32 -3.65
C LEU A 490 14.02 16.01 -3.51
N ALA A 491 13.45 15.50 -4.61
CA ALA A 491 12.75 14.22 -4.61
C ALA A 491 13.69 13.06 -4.21
N LEU A 492 14.98 13.15 -4.54
CA LEU A 492 15.97 12.13 -4.16
C LEU A 492 16.18 12.03 -2.65
N VAL A 493 16.01 13.15 -1.92
CA VAL A 493 16.07 13.16 -0.45
C VAL A 493 14.86 12.42 0.13
N GLY A 494 13.66 12.63 -0.43
CA GLY A 494 12.46 11.89 -0.07
C GLY A 494 12.62 10.38 -0.33
N VAL A 495 13.17 10.00 -1.49
CA VAL A 495 13.50 8.60 -1.81
C VAL A 495 14.51 8.01 -0.82
N ALA A 496 15.55 8.75 -0.44
CA ALA A 496 16.52 8.29 0.54
C ALA A 496 15.88 7.97 1.90
N LEU A 497 14.92 8.79 2.36
CA LEU A 497 14.16 8.51 3.59
C LEU A 497 13.29 7.26 3.47
N VAL A 498 12.66 7.05 2.30
CA VAL A 498 11.90 5.81 2.03
C VAL A 498 12.81 4.59 2.13
N VAL A 499 14.01 4.64 1.53
CA VAL A 499 14.99 3.55 1.60
C VAL A 499 15.37 3.24 3.05
N VAL A 500 15.68 4.27 3.85
CA VAL A 500 15.98 4.08 5.28
C VAL A 500 14.79 3.48 6.02
N GLY A 501 13.56 3.96 5.76
CA GLY A 501 12.33 3.42 6.33
C GLY A 501 12.14 1.92 6.04
N VAL A 502 12.39 1.49 4.80
CA VAL A 502 12.37 0.06 4.42
C VAL A 502 13.44 -0.74 5.15
N VAL A 503 14.67 -0.21 5.27
CA VAL A 503 15.75 -0.89 6.00
C VAL A 503 15.42 -1.04 7.48
N VAL A 504 14.85 0.01 8.11
CA VAL A 504 14.37 -0.05 9.50
C VAL A 504 13.27 -1.09 9.65
N LEU A 505 12.32 -1.17 8.70
CA LEU A 505 11.25 -2.17 8.68
C LEU A 505 11.80 -3.59 8.63
N VAL A 506 12.77 -3.86 7.75
CA VAL A 506 13.44 -5.17 7.63
C VAL A 506 14.21 -5.51 8.91
N CYS A 507 14.85 -4.52 9.53
CA CYS A 507 15.61 -4.70 10.77
C CYS A 507 14.73 -4.92 12.01
N ALA A 508 13.45 -4.56 11.97
CA ALA A 508 12.53 -4.66 13.11
C ALA A 508 12.40 -6.09 13.65
N GLY A 509 12.46 -7.10 12.76
CA GLY A 509 12.39 -8.52 13.15
C GLY A 509 13.61 -8.99 13.94
N ALA A 510 14.78 -8.41 13.69
CA ALA A 510 16.04 -8.75 14.34
C ALA A 510 16.37 -7.84 15.54
N ALA A 511 15.42 -7.03 16.01
CA ALA A 511 15.63 -6.05 17.06
C ALA A 511 15.46 -6.57 18.50
N PRO A 512 14.53 -7.50 18.82
CA PRO A 512 14.44 -8.07 20.17
C PRO A 512 15.69 -8.87 20.54
N ALA A 513 16.08 -8.86 21.82
CA ALA A 513 17.20 -9.67 22.31
C ALA A 513 16.83 -10.42 23.59
N ARG A 514 17.25 -11.68 23.65
CA ARG A 514 17.18 -12.53 24.84
C ARG A 514 18.30 -12.16 25.83
N THR A 515 18.01 -12.36 27.11
CA THR A 515 19.00 -12.25 28.18
C THR A 515 19.88 -13.51 28.27
N ALA A 516 20.88 -13.48 29.16
CA ALA A 516 21.69 -14.64 29.48
C ALA A 516 20.86 -15.83 29.98
N ALA A 517 19.90 -15.58 30.88
CA ALA A 517 18.99 -16.59 31.40
C ALA A 517 18.06 -17.14 30.31
N GLY A 518 17.46 -16.27 29.48
CA GLY A 518 16.60 -16.69 28.38
C GLY A 518 17.33 -17.52 27.33
N THR A 519 18.59 -17.19 27.05
CA THR A 519 19.43 -17.93 26.09
C THR A 519 19.78 -19.33 26.60
N GLU A 520 19.95 -19.50 27.91
CA GLU A 520 20.18 -20.82 28.53
C GLU A 520 18.93 -21.70 28.46
N VAL A 521 17.77 -21.16 28.86
CA VAL A 521 16.48 -21.86 28.75
C VAL A 521 16.19 -22.22 27.29
N LEU A 522 16.50 -21.33 26.35
CA LEU A 522 16.40 -21.61 24.91
C LEU A 522 17.30 -22.78 24.50
N ALA A 523 18.52 -22.87 25.01
CA ALA A 523 19.42 -23.98 24.68
C ALA A 523 18.86 -25.33 25.17
N GLN A 524 18.32 -25.36 26.39
CA GLN A 524 17.63 -26.54 26.95
C GLN A 524 16.38 -26.88 26.12
N ALA A 525 15.57 -25.88 25.78
CA ALA A 525 14.39 -26.03 24.93
C ALA A 525 14.74 -26.61 23.55
N VAL A 526 15.82 -26.14 22.92
CA VAL A 526 16.29 -26.68 21.63
C VAL A 526 16.79 -28.13 21.77
N ALA A 527 17.43 -28.48 22.88
CA ALA A 527 17.83 -29.87 23.14
C ALA A 527 16.63 -30.79 23.35
N PHE A 528 15.63 -30.33 24.10
CA PHE A 528 14.39 -31.07 24.30
C PHE A 528 13.58 -31.20 23.01
N LYS A 529 13.54 -30.15 22.17
CA LYS A 529 12.96 -30.22 20.82
C LYS A 529 13.62 -31.32 19.99
N ARG A 530 14.96 -31.39 20.00
CA ARG A 530 15.70 -32.46 19.31
C ARG A 530 15.34 -33.84 19.85
N TYR A 531 15.20 -33.98 21.17
CA TYR A 531 14.71 -35.22 21.77
C TYR A 531 13.35 -35.62 21.17
N LEU A 532 12.37 -34.71 21.17
CA LEU A 532 11.04 -34.97 20.58
C LEU A 532 11.08 -35.25 19.06
N GLU A 533 12.02 -34.66 18.32
CA GLU A 533 12.20 -34.91 16.87
C GLU A 533 12.86 -36.25 16.54
N THR A 534 13.67 -36.79 17.48
CA THR A 534 14.55 -37.95 17.30
C THR A 534 14.18 -39.15 18.16
N ALA A 535 13.20 -39.01 19.05
CA ALA A 535 12.84 -40.02 20.04
C ALA A 535 12.65 -41.39 19.38
N ASP A 536 13.58 -42.30 19.67
CA ASP A 536 13.49 -43.71 19.30
C ASP A 536 12.31 -44.31 20.08
N PRO A 537 11.36 -44.99 19.41
CA PRO A 537 10.26 -45.64 20.10
C PRO A 537 10.70 -46.54 21.26
N ASP A 538 11.90 -47.10 21.20
CA ASP A 538 12.43 -47.97 22.26
C ASP A 538 12.96 -47.20 23.49
N ALA A 539 13.30 -45.91 23.34
CA ALA A 539 13.63 -45.03 24.47
C ALA A 539 12.40 -44.61 25.28
N LEU A 540 11.21 -44.65 24.69
CA LEU A 540 9.93 -44.43 25.36
C LEU A 540 9.52 -45.62 26.25
N ARG A 541 10.11 -46.80 26.06
CA ARG A 541 9.84 -48.03 26.83
C ARG A 541 10.37 -48.00 28.27
N LEU A 542 11.34 -47.15 28.60
CA LEU A 542 12.04 -47.25 29.91
C LEU A 542 11.30 -46.58 31.09
N VAL A 543 10.15 -45.94 30.89
CA VAL A 543 9.47 -45.11 31.91
C VAL A 543 7.99 -45.48 32.08
N HIS A 544 7.69 -46.78 32.18
CA HIS A 544 6.34 -47.39 32.26
C HIS A 544 5.52 -47.09 33.54
N GLY A 545 5.48 -45.84 34.02
CA GLY A 545 4.66 -45.44 35.17
C GLY A 545 3.98 -44.09 35.07
N GLU A 546 4.47 -43.18 34.23
CA GLU A 546 3.90 -41.84 34.05
C GLU A 546 3.37 -41.66 32.62
N ASP A 547 2.22 -40.99 32.47
CA ASP A 547 1.65 -40.62 31.17
C ASP A 547 2.49 -39.50 30.50
N LEU A 548 3.71 -39.86 30.10
CA LEU A 548 4.67 -38.97 29.44
C LEU A 548 4.15 -38.47 28.10
N PHE A 549 3.27 -39.23 27.45
CA PHE A 549 2.62 -38.80 26.22
C PHE A 549 1.84 -37.51 26.46
N SER A 550 0.91 -37.55 27.40
CA SER A 550 0.09 -36.40 27.76
C SER A 550 0.95 -35.27 28.30
N ARG A 551 1.98 -35.59 29.10
CA ARG A 551 2.88 -34.60 29.69
C ARG A 551 3.69 -33.82 28.64
N TYR A 552 4.15 -34.45 27.57
CA TYR A 552 5.02 -33.83 26.56
C TYR A 552 4.30 -33.36 25.30
N LEU A 553 3.06 -33.79 25.08
CA LEU A 553 2.25 -33.37 23.95
C LEU A 553 2.12 -31.83 23.84
N PRO A 554 1.83 -31.07 24.91
CA PRO A 554 1.78 -29.61 24.85
C PRO A 554 3.07 -28.97 24.30
N TYR A 555 4.23 -29.50 24.70
CA TYR A 555 5.52 -29.02 24.23
C TYR A 555 5.76 -29.38 22.75
N ALA A 556 5.36 -30.58 22.33
CA ALA A 556 5.41 -30.98 20.92
C ALA A 556 4.54 -30.05 20.04
N ILE A 557 3.37 -29.64 20.54
CA ILE A 557 2.50 -28.65 19.91
C ILE A 557 3.18 -27.28 19.86
N ALA A 558 3.82 -26.81 20.94
CA ALA A 558 4.56 -25.54 20.95
C ALA A 558 5.75 -25.55 19.96
N PHE A 559 6.44 -26.69 19.80
CA PHE A 559 7.59 -26.82 18.90
C PHE A 559 7.27 -27.11 17.44
N GLY A 560 6.10 -27.68 17.15
CA GLY A 560 5.73 -28.11 15.79
C GLY A 560 6.28 -29.43 15.36
N VAL A 561 6.32 -30.35 16.30
CA VAL A 561 6.80 -31.70 16.09
C VAL A 561 5.74 -32.74 16.47
N THR A 562 4.47 -32.30 16.60
CA THR A 562 3.32 -33.14 16.98
C THR A 562 3.22 -34.39 16.12
N ASP A 563 3.31 -34.28 14.80
CA ASP A 563 3.14 -35.40 13.86
C ASP A 563 4.18 -36.52 14.09
N ARG A 564 5.42 -36.14 14.39
CA ARG A 564 6.48 -37.11 14.72
C ARG A 564 6.27 -37.71 16.11
N TRP A 565 5.86 -36.89 17.06
CA TRP A 565 5.60 -37.33 18.43
C TRP A 565 4.43 -38.31 18.49
N SER A 566 3.31 -38.03 17.82
CA SER A 566 2.14 -38.91 17.75
C SER A 566 2.44 -40.21 16.98
N GLY A 567 3.16 -40.13 15.86
CA GLY A 567 3.54 -41.31 15.07
C GLY A 567 4.41 -42.32 15.83
N GLY A 568 5.27 -41.86 16.74
CA GLY A 568 6.06 -42.75 17.62
C GLY A 568 5.22 -43.62 18.55
N PHE A 569 4.07 -43.13 19.00
CA PHE A 569 3.14 -43.86 19.87
C PHE A 569 2.23 -44.81 19.11
N GLU A 570 1.78 -44.45 17.91
CA GLU A 570 1.08 -45.39 17.02
C GLU A 570 1.95 -46.60 16.68
N ALA A 571 3.27 -46.38 16.52
CA ALA A 571 4.25 -47.44 16.33
C ALA A 571 4.43 -48.33 17.59
N LEU A 572 4.19 -47.83 18.80
CA LEU A 572 4.23 -48.63 20.04
C LEU A 572 2.93 -49.42 20.23
N ALA A 573 1.78 -48.79 19.97
CA ALA A 573 0.48 -49.45 20.08
C ALA A 573 0.29 -50.56 19.04
N SER A 574 0.77 -50.36 17.80
CA SER A 574 0.77 -51.42 16.77
C SER A 574 1.66 -52.62 17.12
N ARG A 575 2.63 -52.45 18.02
CA ARG A 575 3.46 -53.52 18.58
C ARG A 575 2.83 -54.23 19.79
N GLY A 576 1.61 -53.85 20.18
CA GLY A 576 0.86 -54.48 21.27
C GLY A 576 1.25 -54.00 22.67
N GLU A 577 1.94 -52.85 22.78
CA GLU A 577 2.31 -52.27 24.08
C GLU A 577 1.17 -51.44 24.68
N SER A 578 1.01 -51.51 26.02
CA SER A 578 -0.05 -50.78 26.75
C SER A 578 0.31 -49.30 26.88
N VAL A 579 -0.49 -48.44 26.23
CA VAL A 579 -0.39 -46.98 26.37
C VAL A 579 -1.42 -46.51 27.40
N PRO A 580 -1.03 -45.70 28.41
CA PRO A 580 -1.97 -45.13 29.39
C PRO A 580 -3.13 -44.38 28.71
N GLU A 581 -4.33 -44.47 29.28
CA GLU A 581 -5.50 -43.71 28.82
C GLU A 581 -5.36 -42.23 29.26
N PRO A 582 -5.43 -41.27 28.34
CA PRO A 582 -5.39 -39.84 28.68
C PRO A 582 -6.67 -39.42 29.40
N THR A 583 -6.55 -38.99 30.65
CA THR A 583 -7.69 -38.56 31.49
C THR A 583 -8.32 -37.24 31.05
N TRP A 584 -7.64 -36.49 30.19
CA TRP A 584 -8.03 -35.16 29.72
C TRP A 584 -8.77 -35.17 28.37
N TYR A 585 -8.81 -36.32 27.67
CA TYR A 585 -9.35 -36.47 26.32
C TYR A 585 -10.51 -37.47 26.27
N ARG A 586 -11.58 -37.15 25.52
CA ARG A 586 -12.63 -38.12 25.16
C ARG A 586 -12.91 -38.13 23.67
N GLY A 587 -12.78 -39.31 23.06
CA GLY A 587 -13.12 -39.56 21.66
C GLY A 587 -14.60 -39.82 21.41
N VAL A 588 -14.99 -39.88 20.14
CA VAL A 588 -16.37 -40.13 19.72
C VAL A 588 -16.83 -41.55 20.03
N GLY A 589 -17.96 -41.69 20.74
CA GLY A 589 -18.70 -42.96 20.85
C GLY A 589 -18.08 -44.02 21.77
N VAL A 590 -17.02 -43.68 22.52
CA VAL A 590 -16.41 -44.57 23.51
C VAL A 590 -17.08 -44.41 24.90
N PRO A 591 -17.61 -45.50 25.50
CA PRO A 591 -18.05 -45.50 26.90
C PRO A 591 -16.89 -45.19 27.85
N TYR A 592 -17.17 -44.64 29.03
CA TYR A 592 -16.16 -44.39 30.08
C TYR A 592 -15.31 -45.66 30.33
N GLY A 593 -13.98 -45.54 30.22
CA GLY A 593 -13.02 -46.61 30.50
C GLY A 593 -12.67 -47.53 29.33
N VAL A 594 -12.99 -47.15 28.08
CA VAL A 594 -12.59 -47.89 26.86
C VAL A 594 -11.66 -47.01 26.02
N TRP A 595 -10.36 -47.28 26.11
CA TRP A 595 -9.29 -46.59 25.38
C TRP A 595 -8.81 -47.37 24.16
N GLY A 596 -8.68 -46.69 23.01
CA GLY A 596 -8.08 -47.23 21.79
C GLY A 596 -7.08 -46.24 21.20
N VAL A 597 -5.82 -46.64 21.07
CA VAL A 597 -4.74 -45.77 20.56
C VAL A 597 -4.88 -45.46 19.07
N GLY A 598 -5.62 -46.29 18.32
CA GLY A 598 -5.85 -46.11 16.88
C GLY A 598 -6.68 -44.85 16.59
N GLY A 599 -6.09 -43.88 15.90
CA GLY A 599 -6.75 -42.62 15.50
C GLY A 599 -6.61 -41.47 16.49
N PHE A 600 -6.02 -41.69 17.67
CA PHE A 600 -5.80 -40.63 18.65
C PHE A 600 -4.81 -39.56 18.16
N GLY A 601 -3.72 -39.97 17.49
CA GLY A 601 -2.77 -39.03 16.89
C GLY A 601 -3.44 -38.06 15.91
N GLN A 602 -4.29 -38.59 15.01
CA GLN A 602 -5.08 -37.81 14.05
C GLN A 602 -6.11 -36.90 14.75
N SER A 603 -6.67 -37.35 15.86
CA SER A 603 -7.63 -36.56 16.66
C SER A 603 -6.96 -35.34 17.32
N VAL A 604 -5.76 -35.53 17.87
CA VAL A 604 -4.95 -34.44 18.45
C VAL A 604 -4.48 -33.45 17.39
N GLU A 605 -4.08 -33.94 16.21
CA GLU A 605 -3.67 -33.10 15.09
C GLU A 605 -4.83 -32.25 14.57
N SER A 606 -6.00 -32.87 14.36
CA SER A 606 -7.21 -32.17 13.93
C SER A 606 -7.72 -31.17 14.97
N PHE A 607 -7.68 -31.52 16.26
CA PHE A 607 -7.96 -30.56 17.35
C PHE A 607 -7.00 -29.36 17.30
N THR A 608 -5.70 -29.60 17.16
CA THR A 608 -4.68 -28.54 17.11
C THR A 608 -4.91 -27.62 15.90
N ALA A 609 -5.24 -28.19 14.74
CA ALA A 609 -5.53 -27.45 13.52
C ALA A 609 -6.80 -26.59 13.66
N VAL A 610 -7.92 -27.19 14.12
CA VAL A 610 -9.20 -26.49 14.31
C VAL A 610 -9.09 -25.39 15.36
N THR A 611 -8.40 -25.67 16.48
CA THR A 611 -8.20 -24.71 17.57
C THR A 611 -7.35 -23.53 17.09
N THR A 612 -6.20 -23.81 16.47
CA THR A 612 -5.33 -22.75 15.93
C THR A 612 -6.05 -21.92 14.88
N GLN A 613 -6.81 -22.53 13.97
CA GLN A 613 -7.58 -21.82 12.94
C GLN A 613 -8.72 -20.98 13.54
N SER A 614 -9.44 -21.51 14.52
CA SER A 614 -10.55 -20.80 15.19
C SER A 614 -10.03 -19.59 15.94
N ILE A 615 -8.86 -19.72 16.55
CA ILE A 615 -8.22 -18.67 17.33
C ILE A 615 -7.54 -17.60 16.44
N SER A 616 -7.11 -17.96 15.23
CA SER A 616 -6.38 -17.08 14.31
C SER A 616 -7.26 -16.30 13.32
N ALA A 617 -8.57 -16.57 13.26
CA ALA A 617 -9.44 -16.03 12.22
C ALA A 617 -9.70 -14.52 12.40
N ALA A 618 -9.10 -13.71 11.54
CA ALA A 618 -9.49 -12.31 11.34
C ALA A 618 -10.83 -12.21 10.59
N THR A 619 -11.65 -11.22 10.94
CA THR A 619 -12.84 -10.81 10.19
C THR A 619 -12.47 -10.43 8.74
N PRO A 620 -13.17 -10.93 7.70
CA PRO A 620 -12.87 -10.56 6.32
C PRO A 620 -13.29 -9.12 6.04
N ALA A 621 -12.37 -8.30 5.53
CA ALA A 621 -12.68 -7.04 4.86
C ALA A 621 -12.83 -7.30 3.34
N SER A 622 -13.86 -6.70 2.73
CA SER A 622 -14.23 -6.84 1.33
C SER A 622 -13.24 -6.14 0.39
N SER A 623 -12.82 -6.83 -0.67
CA SER A 623 -11.99 -6.27 -1.75
C SER A 623 -12.88 -5.84 -2.92
N GLY A 624 -12.95 -4.54 -3.18
CA GLY A 624 -13.53 -3.96 -4.40
C GLY A 624 -12.51 -3.91 -5.53
N SER A 625 -12.96 -4.27 -6.74
CA SER A 625 -12.21 -4.19 -7.99
C SER A 625 -12.04 -2.74 -8.46
N SER A 626 -10.96 -2.46 -9.20
CA SER A 626 -10.89 -1.27 -10.05
C SER A 626 -10.12 -1.57 -11.33
N GLY A 627 -10.80 -1.27 -12.44
CA GLY A 627 -10.28 -1.32 -13.80
C GLY A 627 -9.42 -0.10 -14.17
N SER A 628 -8.87 -0.23 -15.36
CA SER A 628 -7.90 0.62 -16.08
C SER A 628 -8.40 2.01 -16.47
N GLY A 629 -7.47 2.97 -16.62
CA GLY A 629 -7.68 4.23 -17.34
C GLY A 629 -6.36 4.91 -17.73
N GLY A 630 -6.16 5.06 -19.05
CA GLY A 630 -4.98 5.64 -19.70
C GLY A 630 -5.04 7.17 -19.85
N ARG A 631 -3.91 7.74 -20.31
CA ARG A 631 -3.70 9.16 -20.60
C ARG A 631 -3.60 9.37 -22.12
N GLY A 632 -4.12 10.49 -22.62
CA GLY A 632 -3.85 11.03 -23.95
C GLY A 632 -4.48 12.41 -24.10
N PHE A 633 -3.65 13.45 -24.16
CA PHE A 633 -4.06 14.82 -24.50
C PHE A 633 -4.15 14.93 -26.02
N ALA A 634 -5.21 15.54 -26.54
CA ALA A 634 -5.43 15.82 -27.95
C ALA A 634 -5.70 17.32 -28.13
N GLY A 635 -5.01 17.94 -29.10
CA GLY A 635 -5.13 19.36 -29.44
C GLY A 635 -3.76 19.96 -29.72
N GLY A 636 -3.42 20.14 -30.99
CA GLY A 636 -2.17 20.78 -31.44
C GLY A 636 -2.30 22.30 -31.57
N GLY A 637 -3.42 22.88 -31.14
CA GLY A 637 -3.74 24.30 -31.29
C GLY A 637 -3.26 25.15 -30.13
N VAL A 638 -3.11 26.45 -30.39
CA VAL A 638 -2.84 27.44 -29.34
C VAL A 638 -4.15 27.72 -28.58
N GLY A 639 -4.08 28.17 -27.32
CA GLY A 639 -5.29 28.53 -26.56
C GLY A 639 -5.99 27.34 -25.88
N GLY A 640 -7.32 27.39 -25.77
CA GLY A 640 -8.18 26.31 -25.29
C GLY A 640 -8.39 26.29 -23.79
N GLY A 641 -7.30 26.34 -23.03
CA GLY A 641 -7.36 26.55 -21.58
C GLY A 641 -8.27 25.59 -20.82
N GLY A 642 -8.77 26.08 -19.68
CA GLY A 642 -9.75 25.41 -18.83
C GLY A 642 -10.62 26.42 -18.10
N GLY A 643 -11.64 25.95 -17.38
CA GLY A 643 -12.53 26.81 -16.61
C GLY A 643 -13.62 26.04 -15.88
N GLY A 644 -14.21 26.71 -14.89
CA GLY A 644 -15.20 26.19 -13.95
C GLY A 644 -15.69 27.27 -12.99
N GLY A 645 -16.46 26.88 -11.97
CA GLY A 645 -16.79 27.75 -10.83
C GLY A 645 -15.74 27.61 -9.72
N TRP A 646 -15.52 28.65 -8.92
CA TRP A 646 -14.65 28.61 -7.75
C TRP A 646 -15.33 29.13 -6.50
#